data_AF-A0A927TDB0-F1
#
_entry.id   AF-A0A927TDB0-F1
#
_cell.length_a   1.000
_cell.length_b   1.000
_cell.length_c   1.000
_cell.angle_alpha   90.00
_cell.angle_beta   90.00
_cell.angle_gamma   90.00
#
_symmetry.space_group_name_H-M   'P 1'
#
loop_
_entity.id
_entity.type
_entity.pdbx_description
1 polymer ?
#
loop_
_entity_poly.entity_id
_entity_poly.type
_entity_poly.pdbx_seq_one_letter_code
_entity_poly.pdbx_strand_id
1 'polypeptide(L)'
;MDKLKTLDKKLLAAIGAGIVIVGLLIALIAVIAENNNLRKASLETNGSANESVEQASSEATNNQQNNNGSQNNGQPAQNPASSAASSTTEASQPSAPKTPAQDGAYTLTYSAGNTWTDGATKMCGLELSVTNNSDANVEGWNLVIQIENLVTAQGWDGTWSTHENYVTITNTEYNKTITPGSNIILGCNLGTGSDLNIISATLNGTKCVVETGTVNRNDPNRQNNQNSQNTSANTTSLLERPETAVQGDDWLFADGNKIVDKDGKQVWLTGVNWFGYNTGTNTFDGLWNSRMEPTVKAIADHGFNLIRVPISAELINQWADGEYPKANYNNAYNEEMNSMNSLEIFDYFLSLAEKNGIKVMLDIHSAETNAAGHNVNLWYTDKVSLQDYYYALEWTAERYKDNDTIIAFDLKNEPHGKPNEGKNAAIWNGSAEPNNWKYAAEIAAGKVLAKNPNVLILVEGTEIYPIKPGGDYSSTDSKDYYFNWWGGNLRGVAEYPVNLGGSQNKLVYSPHDYGPTVYAQPWFEGNYTYDSLMKDCWHDNWFYIHEEGIAPLHIGEWGGFMRDPNLKWMTYMRQLISTHHINHTFWCLNANSGDTGGLLLDDFTTWDTEKYNFVKEVLWQENGKFVGLDHEIPLGENGITLEDANGIK
;
A
#
# COMPACT_ATOMS: atom_id res chain seq x y z
N MET A 1 16.45 -50.19 -46.95
CA MET A 1 15.97 -50.93 -45.76
C MET A 1 16.22 -50.11 -44.48
N ASP A 2 15.79 -48.83 -44.45
CA ASP A 2 16.50 -47.80 -43.65
C ASP A 2 15.59 -46.94 -42.75
N LYS A 3 14.50 -47.50 -42.23
CA LYS A 3 13.65 -46.84 -41.21
C LYS A 3 13.73 -47.44 -39.80
N LEU A 4 14.57 -48.46 -39.58
CA LEU A 4 14.76 -49.07 -38.24
C LEU A 4 16.01 -48.61 -37.48
N LYS A 5 17.02 -48.02 -38.14
CA LYS A 5 18.33 -47.69 -37.51
C LYS A 5 18.40 -46.34 -36.79
N THR A 6 17.38 -45.49 -36.90
CA THR A 6 17.36 -44.13 -36.31
C THR A 6 16.57 -44.02 -35.00
N LEU A 7 15.76 -45.03 -34.65
CA LEU A 7 14.93 -45.00 -33.44
C LEU A 7 15.76 -45.32 -32.16
N ASP A 8 16.73 -46.22 -32.30
CA ASP A 8 17.51 -46.81 -31.21
C ASP A 8 18.39 -45.77 -30.46
N LYS A 9 19.12 -44.93 -31.21
CA LYS A 9 20.03 -43.92 -30.63
C LYS A 9 19.34 -42.87 -29.76
N LYS A 10 18.07 -42.52 -30.03
CA LYS A 10 17.32 -41.57 -29.19
C LYS A 10 16.84 -42.23 -27.89
N LEU A 11 16.46 -43.51 -27.94
CA LEU A 11 16.04 -44.27 -26.76
C LEU A 11 17.20 -44.49 -25.79
N LEU A 12 18.37 -44.90 -26.31
CA LEU A 12 19.59 -45.07 -25.50
C LEU A 12 20.06 -43.76 -24.84
N ALA A 13 19.95 -42.62 -25.52
CA ALA A 13 20.29 -41.31 -24.94
C ALA A 13 19.33 -40.92 -23.80
N ALA A 14 18.03 -41.17 -23.95
CA ALA A 14 17.03 -40.90 -22.91
C ALA A 14 17.23 -41.78 -21.67
N ILE A 15 17.56 -43.07 -21.85
CA ILE A 15 17.87 -43.99 -20.76
C ILE A 15 19.15 -43.55 -20.01
N GLY A 16 20.19 -43.12 -20.74
CA GLY A 16 21.40 -42.56 -20.13
C GLY A 16 21.14 -41.32 -19.27
N ALA A 17 20.35 -40.36 -19.79
CA ALA A 17 19.96 -39.16 -19.04
C ALA A 17 19.13 -39.50 -17.80
N GLY A 18 18.16 -40.43 -17.92
CA GLY A 18 17.34 -40.88 -16.79
C GLY A 18 18.15 -41.52 -15.66
N ILE A 19 19.16 -42.33 -15.99
CA ILE A 19 20.05 -42.94 -15.00
C ILE A 19 20.90 -41.88 -14.27
N VAL A 20 21.39 -40.86 -14.97
CA VAL A 20 22.14 -39.74 -14.36
C VAL A 20 21.24 -38.92 -13.43
N ILE A 21 20.01 -38.60 -13.86
CA ILE A 21 19.04 -37.85 -13.04
C ILE A 21 18.66 -38.64 -11.78
N VAL A 22 18.37 -39.94 -11.90
CA VAL A 22 18.08 -40.80 -10.73
C VAL A 22 19.30 -40.93 -9.81
N GLY A 23 20.51 -41.03 -10.36
CA GLY A 23 21.75 -41.04 -9.58
C GLY A 23 21.96 -39.74 -8.77
N LEU A 24 21.71 -38.58 -9.40
CA LEU A 24 21.74 -37.28 -8.73
C LEU A 24 20.64 -37.16 -7.66
N LEU A 25 19.43 -37.68 -7.92
CA LEU A 25 18.35 -37.67 -6.94
C LEU A 25 18.67 -38.54 -5.71
N ILE A 26 19.27 -39.72 -5.92
CA ILE A 26 19.71 -40.61 -4.84
C ILE A 26 20.86 -39.96 -4.05
N ALA A 27 21.81 -39.30 -4.71
CA ALA A 27 22.88 -38.55 -4.04
C ALA A 27 22.31 -37.38 -3.21
N LEU A 28 21.34 -36.64 -3.74
CA LEU A 28 20.66 -35.56 -3.01
C LEU A 28 19.89 -36.08 -1.80
N ILE A 29 19.17 -37.21 -1.93
CA ILE A 29 18.48 -37.87 -0.82
C ILE A 29 19.48 -38.37 0.25
N ALA A 30 20.65 -38.88 -0.16
CA ALA A 30 21.71 -39.28 0.78
C ALA A 30 22.27 -38.07 1.55
N VAL A 31 22.56 -36.95 0.87
CA VAL A 31 23.02 -35.70 1.51
C VAL A 31 21.95 -35.13 2.45
N ILE A 32 20.67 -35.20 2.09
CA ILE A 32 19.55 -34.80 2.97
C ILE A 32 19.45 -35.72 4.19
N ALA A 33 19.62 -37.03 4.03
CA ALA A 33 19.63 -37.98 5.14
C ALA A 33 20.84 -37.79 6.08
N GLU A 34 22.01 -37.50 5.53
CA GLU A 34 23.24 -37.23 6.29
C GLU A 34 23.14 -35.89 7.05
N ASN A 35 22.65 -34.82 6.42
CA ASN A 35 22.32 -33.57 7.09
C ASN A 35 21.26 -33.76 8.20
N ASN A 36 20.25 -34.60 8.00
CA ASN A 36 19.25 -34.89 9.03
C ASN A 36 19.81 -35.70 10.21
N ASN A 37 20.77 -36.59 9.98
CA ASN A 37 21.50 -37.28 11.05
C ASN A 37 22.44 -36.33 11.81
N LEU A 38 23.12 -35.42 11.12
CA LEU A 38 23.90 -34.35 11.75
C LEU A 38 23.01 -33.40 12.56
N ARG A 39 21.82 -33.05 12.06
CA ARG A 39 20.80 -32.29 12.81
C ARG A 39 20.37 -33.04 14.08
N LYS A 40 20.14 -34.36 14.03
CA LYS A 40 19.85 -35.16 15.23
C LYS A 40 20.98 -35.14 16.26
N ALA A 41 22.23 -35.33 15.84
CA ALA A 41 23.38 -35.24 16.74
C ALA A 41 23.53 -33.85 17.38
N SER A 42 23.16 -32.78 16.65
CA SER A 42 23.09 -31.40 17.17
C SER A 42 21.90 -31.12 18.10
N LEU A 43 20.86 -31.96 18.08
CA LEU A 43 19.68 -31.83 18.95
C LEU A 43 19.88 -32.59 20.26
N GLU A 44 20.48 -33.78 20.21
CA GLU A 44 20.81 -34.58 21.42
C GLU A 44 21.88 -33.91 22.30
N THR A 45 22.63 -32.93 21.77
CA THR A 45 23.67 -32.18 22.51
C THR A 45 23.20 -30.86 23.12
N ASN A 46 22.06 -30.31 22.69
CA ASN A 46 21.54 -28.99 23.14
C ASN A 46 20.32 -29.08 24.09
N GLY A 47 19.97 -30.27 24.59
CA GLY A 47 18.80 -30.52 25.44
C GLY A 47 18.86 -29.96 26.87
N SER A 48 19.10 -28.66 27.06
CA SER A 48 19.01 -27.94 28.35
C SER A 48 18.82 -26.41 28.25
N ALA A 49 18.05 -25.91 27.28
CA ALA A 49 17.44 -24.57 27.34
C ALA A 49 16.20 -24.42 26.43
N ASN A 50 15.12 -23.89 26.99
CA ASN A 50 13.97 -23.24 26.33
C ASN A 50 13.43 -23.81 25.00
N GLU A 51 12.53 -24.77 25.10
CA GLU A 51 11.25 -24.71 24.37
C GLU A 51 10.30 -23.73 25.12
N SER A 52 9.35 -23.01 24.50
CA SER A 52 8.96 -22.93 23.08
C SER A 52 8.11 -21.67 22.81
N VAL A 53 8.18 -21.15 21.58
CA VAL A 53 7.01 -20.59 20.85
C VAL A 53 7.22 -20.83 19.36
N GLU A 54 6.51 -21.81 18.79
CA GLU A 54 5.82 -21.65 17.49
C GLU A 54 4.90 -22.85 17.21
N GLN A 55 3.57 -22.62 17.23
CA GLN A 55 2.65 -23.37 16.37
C GLN A 55 1.37 -22.55 16.18
N ALA A 56 0.84 -22.55 14.95
CA ALA A 56 -0.23 -21.64 14.54
C ALA A 56 -1.66 -22.21 14.76
N SER A 57 -2.58 -21.28 15.00
CA SER A 57 -4.01 -21.31 14.62
C SER A 57 -4.73 -22.67 14.57
N SER A 58 -5.50 -22.96 15.62
CA SER A 58 -6.77 -23.69 15.51
C SER A 58 -7.79 -23.19 16.53
N GLU A 59 -9.07 -23.36 16.20
CA GLU A 59 -10.24 -22.91 16.96
C GLU A 59 -10.25 -23.37 18.43
N ALA A 60 -10.71 -22.51 19.36
CA ALA A 60 -11.87 -22.81 20.22
C ALA A 60 -12.24 -21.68 21.19
N THR A 61 -13.56 -21.54 21.40
CA THR A 61 -14.27 -20.85 22.49
C THR A 61 -13.48 -20.55 23.78
N ASN A 62 -13.32 -19.27 24.13
CA ASN A 62 -12.85 -18.89 25.47
C ASN A 62 -14.03 -18.74 26.46
N ASN A 63 -14.19 -19.74 27.33
CA ASN A 63 -15.17 -19.74 28.41
C ASN A 63 -14.41 -19.60 29.73
N GLN A 64 -14.30 -18.38 30.28
CA GLN A 64 -13.72 -18.17 31.62
C GLN A 64 -14.79 -17.83 32.66
N GLN A 65 -14.79 -18.62 33.73
CA GLN A 65 -15.70 -18.48 34.86
C GLN A 65 -15.21 -17.36 35.79
N ASN A 66 -15.95 -16.26 35.89
CA ASN A 66 -15.85 -15.37 37.03
C ASN A 66 -16.45 -16.05 38.26
N ASN A 67 -15.60 -16.63 39.11
CA ASN A 67 -16.00 -17.13 40.43
C ASN A 67 -16.26 -15.95 41.37
N ASN A 68 -17.53 -15.59 41.57
CA ASN A 68 -17.94 -14.86 42.75
C ASN A 68 -19.30 -15.40 43.23
N GLY A 69 -19.30 -16.02 44.40
CA GLY A 69 -20.40 -16.86 44.84
C GLY A 69 -21.37 -16.16 45.79
N SER A 70 -22.68 -16.34 45.55
CA SER A 70 -23.62 -16.56 46.65
C SER A 70 -24.75 -17.46 46.18
N GLN A 71 -24.99 -18.55 46.91
CA GLN A 71 -26.15 -19.41 46.68
C GLN A 71 -27.39 -18.79 47.36
N ASN A 72 -28.54 -18.91 46.71
CA ASN A 72 -29.77 -19.29 47.41
C ASN A 72 -30.78 -19.86 46.41
N ASN A 73 -31.43 -20.97 46.79
CA ASN A 73 -32.34 -21.71 45.92
C ASN A 73 -33.70 -21.86 46.64
N GLY A 74 -34.80 -21.52 45.99
CA GLY A 74 -36.07 -21.25 46.70
C GLY A 74 -37.32 -21.18 45.83
N GLN A 75 -37.72 -22.30 45.24
CA GLN A 75 -39.07 -22.53 44.70
C GLN A 75 -40.10 -22.79 45.85
N PRO A 76 -41.43 -22.83 45.61
CA PRO A 76 -42.23 -22.37 44.45
C PRO A 76 -43.59 -21.65 44.79
N ALA A 77 -44.39 -21.33 43.75
CA ALA A 77 -45.86 -21.12 43.73
C ALA A 77 -46.43 -19.82 44.38
N GLN A 78 -47.44 -19.13 43.81
CA GLN A 78 -48.80 -19.61 43.45
C GLN A 78 -49.49 -18.74 42.37
N ASN A 79 -50.53 -19.29 41.70
CA ASN A 79 -51.52 -18.57 40.88
C ASN A 79 -52.85 -18.39 41.66
N PRO A 80 -53.62 -17.32 41.41
CA PRO A 80 -54.90 -17.44 40.66
C PRO A 80 -55.02 -16.38 39.53
N ALA A 81 -55.61 -16.61 38.34
CA ALA A 81 -56.99 -17.03 37.99
C ALA A 81 -58.07 -15.97 38.35
N SER A 82 -59.09 -15.63 37.54
CA SER A 82 -59.52 -15.95 36.15
C SER A 82 -60.47 -14.81 35.66
N SER A 83 -61.10 -14.73 34.47
CA SER A 83 -61.37 -15.59 33.29
C SER A 83 -61.49 -14.63 32.04
N ALA A 84 -61.94 -14.94 30.81
CA ALA A 84 -62.63 -16.06 30.11
C ALA A 84 -62.12 -16.07 28.62
N ALA A 85 -62.49 -16.88 27.61
CA ALA A 85 -63.68 -17.66 27.18
C ALA A 85 -64.87 -16.82 26.67
N SER A 86 -65.42 -16.96 25.44
CA SER A 86 -65.11 -17.77 24.21
C SER A 86 -65.85 -17.10 22.99
N SER A 87 -66.01 -17.58 21.74
CA SER A 87 -65.81 -18.87 21.04
C SER A 87 -65.72 -18.73 19.47
N THR A 88 -65.53 -19.89 18.79
CA THR A 88 -65.91 -20.35 17.41
C THR A 88 -66.83 -19.50 16.48
N THR A 89 -66.81 -19.56 15.13
CA THR A 89 -66.25 -20.53 14.14
C THR A 89 -66.12 -19.97 12.69
N GLU A 90 -65.18 -20.54 11.91
CA GLU A 90 -65.15 -20.82 10.45
C GLU A 90 -65.70 -19.88 9.33
N ALA A 91 -64.77 -19.55 8.40
CA ALA A 91 -64.80 -19.84 6.94
C ALA A 91 -65.15 -18.78 5.85
N SER A 92 -64.28 -18.78 4.82
CA SER A 92 -64.48 -18.43 3.39
C SER A 92 -64.50 -16.97 2.89
N GLN A 93 -63.35 -16.54 2.34
CA GLN A 93 -63.11 -16.07 0.94
C GLN A 93 -64.11 -15.08 0.25
N PRO A 94 -63.64 -14.09 -0.54
CA PRO A 94 -62.64 -14.33 -1.59
C PRO A 94 -61.40 -13.40 -1.60
N SER A 95 -60.29 -13.95 -2.09
CA SER A 95 -59.07 -13.19 -2.44
C SER A 95 -59.04 -12.84 -3.93
N ALA A 96 -58.86 -11.56 -4.27
CA ALA A 96 -58.57 -11.14 -5.64
C ALA A 96 -57.86 -9.76 -5.68
N PRO A 97 -56.97 -9.49 -6.67
CA PRO A 97 -56.19 -10.43 -7.48
C PRO A 97 -54.71 -10.46 -7.06
N LYS A 98 -54.01 -11.58 -7.30
CA LYS A 98 -52.57 -11.47 -7.58
C LYS A 98 -52.44 -10.88 -8.98
N THR A 99 -51.82 -9.71 -9.11
CA THR A 99 -51.39 -9.19 -10.42
C THR A 99 -50.54 -10.26 -11.10
N PRO A 100 -50.76 -10.58 -12.40
CA PRO A 100 -49.82 -11.41 -13.14
C PRO A 100 -48.45 -10.73 -13.11
N ALA A 101 -47.43 -11.44 -12.66
CA ALA A 101 -46.07 -10.90 -12.68
C ALA A 101 -45.70 -10.55 -14.13
N GLN A 102 -45.27 -9.31 -14.36
CA GLN A 102 -44.73 -8.94 -15.66
C GLN A 102 -43.38 -9.64 -15.86
N ASP A 103 -43.16 -10.24 -17.02
CA ASP A 103 -41.85 -10.78 -17.39
C ASP A 103 -40.89 -9.58 -17.48
N GLY A 104 -39.86 -9.54 -16.64
CA GLY A 104 -39.03 -8.34 -16.43
C GLY A 104 -39.21 -7.62 -15.09
N ALA A 105 -40.15 -8.01 -14.22
CA ALA A 105 -40.37 -7.35 -12.92
C ALA A 105 -39.15 -7.34 -11.98
N TYR A 106 -38.22 -8.28 -12.14
CA TYR A 106 -36.96 -8.35 -11.41
C TYR A 106 -35.82 -8.72 -12.37
N THR A 107 -34.63 -8.14 -12.17
CA THR A 107 -33.40 -8.52 -12.89
C THR A 107 -32.35 -9.04 -11.91
N LEU A 108 -31.76 -10.19 -12.22
CA LEU A 108 -30.51 -10.66 -11.63
C LEU A 108 -29.36 -10.35 -12.61
N THR A 109 -28.60 -9.31 -12.33
CA THR A 109 -27.33 -9.03 -13.03
C THR A 109 -26.20 -9.73 -12.28
N TYR A 110 -25.22 -10.30 -12.99
CA TYR A 110 -24.02 -10.86 -12.35
C TYR A 110 -22.73 -10.54 -13.10
N SER A 111 -21.67 -10.33 -12.33
CA SER A 111 -20.30 -10.16 -12.82
C SER A 111 -19.40 -11.23 -12.19
N ALA A 112 -18.66 -11.96 -13.03
CA ALA A 112 -17.65 -12.92 -12.61
C ALA A 112 -16.31 -12.20 -12.44
N GLY A 113 -15.69 -12.35 -11.27
CA GLY A 113 -14.35 -11.87 -10.96
C GLY A 113 -13.31 -12.99 -11.11
N ASN A 114 -12.41 -13.09 -10.14
CA ASN A 114 -11.32 -14.07 -10.15
C ASN A 114 -11.85 -15.52 -10.18
N THR A 115 -11.22 -16.37 -10.99
CA THR A 115 -11.49 -17.81 -11.05
C THR A 115 -10.27 -18.62 -10.63
N TRP A 116 -10.50 -19.79 -10.03
CA TRP A 116 -9.45 -20.73 -9.63
C TRP A 116 -9.98 -22.18 -9.66
N THR A 117 -9.14 -23.15 -9.30
CA THR A 117 -9.52 -24.57 -9.21
C THR A 117 -9.34 -25.09 -7.79
N ASP A 118 -10.36 -25.73 -7.25
CA ASP A 118 -10.27 -26.50 -6.01
C ASP A 118 -10.53 -27.99 -6.31
N GLY A 119 -9.45 -28.77 -6.36
CA GLY A 119 -9.49 -30.17 -6.80
C GLY A 119 -10.03 -30.32 -8.23
N ALA A 120 -11.26 -30.82 -8.36
CA ALA A 120 -11.97 -30.98 -9.63
C ALA A 120 -13.04 -29.89 -9.87
N THR A 121 -13.24 -28.97 -8.91
CA THR A 121 -14.23 -27.90 -8.95
C THR A 121 -13.63 -26.64 -9.56
N LYS A 122 -14.32 -26.04 -10.53
CA LYS A 122 -14.03 -24.69 -11.01
C LYS A 122 -14.66 -23.69 -10.05
N MET A 123 -13.86 -22.84 -9.43
CA MET A 123 -14.29 -21.84 -8.46
C MET A 123 -14.31 -20.45 -9.12
N CYS A 124 -15.30 -19.63 -8.77
CA CYS A 124 -15.47 -18.28 -9.28
C CYS A 124 -15.96 -17.35 -8.17
N GLY A 125 -15.27 -16.22 -7.97
CA GLY A 125 -15.79 -15.08 -7.21
C GLY A 125 -16.79 -14.30 -8.06
N LEU A 126 -17.91 -13.92 -7.48
CA LEU A 126 -19.07 -13.33 -8.17
C LEU A 126 -19.67 -12.18 -7.35
N GLU A 127 -20.03 -11.11 -8.04
CA GLU A 127 -20.95 -10.09 -7.50
C GLU A 127 -22.29 -10.20 -8.23
N LEU A 128 -23.37 -10.32 -7.47
CA LEU A 128 -24.75 -10.44 -7.93
C LEU A 128 -25.52 -9.16 -7.56
N SER A 129 -26.41 -8.71 -8.44
CA SER A 129 -27.36 -7.63 -8.18
C SER A 129 -28.79 -8.10 -8.43
N VAL A 130 -29.69 -7.93 -7.47
CA VAL A 130 -31.12 -8.12 -7.68
C VAL A 130 -31.83 -6.78 -7.70
N THR A 131 -32.23 -6.34 -8.89
CA THR A 131 -32.93 -5.07 -9.12
C THR A 131 -34.45 -5.29 -9.13
N ASN A 132 -35.18 -4.44 -8.42
CA ASN A 132 -36.64 -4.40 -8.43
C ASN A 132 -37.14 -3.42 -9.51
N ASN A 133 -37.63 -3.96 -10.64
CA ASN A 133 -38.19 -3.16 -11.74
C ASN A 133 -39.71 -2.98 -11.62
N SER A 134 -40.34 -3.48 -10.54
CA SER A 134 -41.77 -3.37 -10.30
C SER A 134 -42.16 -2.06 -9.60
N ASP A 135 -43.47 -1.82 -9.49
CA ASP A 135 -44.07 -0.65 -8.84
C ASP A 135 -44.32 -0.81 -7.33
N ALA A 136 -43.89 -1.93 -6.72
CA ALA A 136 -44.10 -2.24 -5.30
C ALA A 136 -42.81 -2.68 -4.58
N ASN A 137 -42.75 -2.48 -3.26
CA ASN A 137 -41.66 -2.99 -2.43
C ASN A 137 -41.65 -4.52 -2.38
N VAL A 138 -40.46 -5.12 -2.38
CA VAL A 138 -40.25 -6.51 -1.95
C VAL A 138 -39.89 -6.50 -0.47
N GLU A 139 -40.85 -6.86 0.38
CA GLU A 139 -40.68 -6.92 1.85
C GLU A 139 -40.36 -8.34 2.32
N GLY A 140 -39.09 -8.59 2.67
CA GLY A 140 -38.55 -9.93 2.91
C GLY A 140 -38.36 -10.69 1.60
N TRP A 141 -37.13 -11.07 1.29
CA TRP A 141 -36.79 -11.69 0.02
C TRP A 141 -36.10 -13.04 0.15
N ASN A 142 -36.44 -13.92 -0.80
CA ASN A 142 -35.90 -15.24 -1.01
C ASN A 142 -35.56 -15.38 -2.50
N LEU A 143 -34.27 -15.24 -2.83
CA LEU A 143 -33.73 -15.44 -4.17
C LEU A 143 -33.36 -16.92 -4.34
N VAL A 144 -33.86 -17.56 -5.39
CA VAL A 144 -33.45 -18.92 -5.79
C VAL A 144 -32.78 -18.84 -7.15
N ILE A 145 -31.55 -19.32 -7.26
CA ILE A 145 -30.76 -19.34 -8.49
C ILE A 145 -30.48 -20.81 -8.86
N GLN A 146 -30.73 -21.18 -10.11
CA GLN A 146 -30.37 -22.48 -10.66
C GLN A 146 -29.07 -22.36 -11.46
N ILE A 147 -28.08 -23.20 -11.16
CA ILE A 147 -26.72 -23.13 -11.71
C ILE A 147 -26.32 -24.52 -12.21
N GLU A 148 -25.73 -24.59 -13.40
CA GLU A 148 -25.32 -25.86 -14.00
C GLU A 148 -24.15 -26.50 -13.24
N ASN A 149 -24.30 -27.77 -12.87
CA ASN A 149 -23.31 -28.58 -12.15
C ASN A 149 -22.79 -27.90 -10.86
N LEU A 150 -23.67 -27.34 -10.04
CA LEU A 150 -23.29 -26.71 -8.77
C LEU A 150 -22.65 -27.75 -7.81
N VAL A 151 -21.55 -27.36 -7.17
CA VAL A 151 -20.83 -28.18 -6.18
C VAL A 151 -20.81 -27.48 -4.82
N THR A 152 -20.53 -26.16 -4.80
CA THR A 152 -20.52 -25.33 -3.58
C THR A 152 -21.04 -23.92 -3.86
N ALA A 153 -21.63 -23.29 -2.85
CA ALA A 153 -21.88 -21.86 -2.84
C ALA A 153 -21.71 -21.31 -1.41
N GLN A 154 -20.97 -20.23 -1.27
CA GLN A 154 -20.83 -19.48 -0.02
C GLN A 154 -20.75 -17.99 -0.35
N GLY A 155 -21.34 -17.12 0.46
CA GLY A 155 -21.36 -15.69 0.19
C GLY A 155 -21.74 -14.87 1.41
N TRP A 156 -21.75 -13.57 1.23
CA TRP A 156 -22.12 -12.58 2.22
C TRP A 156 -23.42 -11.87 1.82
N ASP A 157 -23.83 -10.85 2.57
CA ASP A 157 -25.04 -10.04 2.40
C ASP A 157 -26.39 -10.80 2.34
N GLY A 158 -26.40 -12.08 2.71
CA GLY A 158 -27.60 -12.91 2.78
C GLY A 158 -27.35 -14.18 3.60
N THR A 159 -28.43 -14.92 3.87
CA THR A 159 -28.33 -16.28 4.45
C THR A 159 -28.34 -17.29 3.31
N TRP A 160 -27.20 -17.93 3.05
CA TRP A 160 -26.98 -18.81 1.90
C TRP A 160 -27.27 -20.28 2.24
N SER A 161 -27.84 -21.01 1.27
CA SER A 161 -28.08 -22.45 1.35
C SER A 161 -28.06 -23.09 -0.05
N THR A 162 -27.69 -24.38 -0.13
CA THR A 162 -27.54 -25.10 -1.40
C THR A 162 -28.27 -26.44 -1.38
N HIS A 163 -28.94 -26.78 -2.49
CA HIS A 163 -29.53 -28.10 -2.70
C HIS A 163 -29.47 -28.48 -4.18
N GLU A 164 -28.79 -29.58 -4.50
CA GLU A 164 -28.49 -29.98 -5.88
C GLU A 164 -27.93 -28.79 -6.70
N ASN A 165 -28.52 -28.51 -7.86
CA ASN A 165 -28.15 -27.41 -8.76
C ASN A 165 -28.77 -26.04 -8.37
N TYR A 166 -29.21 -25.86 -7.12
CA TYR A 166 -29.86 -24.63 -6.66
C TYR A 166 -29.14 -23.98 -5.48
N VAL A 167 -28.97 -22.66 -5.57
CA VAL A 167 -28.65 -21.77 -4.44
C VAL A 167 -29.95 -21.10 -4.00
N THR A 168 -30.23 -21.08 -2.70
CA THR A 168 -31.29 -20.28 -2.10
C THR A 168 -30.69 -19.31 -1.09
N ILE A 169 -30.99 -18.03 -1.27
CA ILE A 169 -30.49 -16.92 -0.45
C ILE A 169 -31.68 -16.16 0.12
N THR A 170 -31.70 -15.94 1.43
CA THR A 170 -32.68 -15.06 2.08
C THR A 170 -32.04 -13.81 2.67
N ASN A 171 -32.86 -12.76 2.85
CA ASN A 171 -32.41 -11.47 3.35
C ASN A 171 -31.77 -11.52 4.75
N THR A 172 -30.91 -10.56 5.01
CA THR A 172 -30.57 -10.14 6.39
C THR A 172 -31.56 -9.06 6.86
N GLU A 173 -31.52 -8.63 8.12
CA GLU A 173 -32.44 -7.56 8.57
C GLU A 173 -32.13 -6.19 7.95
N TYR A 174 -30.87 -5.89 7.58
CA TYR A 174 -30.52 -4.56 7.05
C TYR A 174 -30.85 -4.37 5.56
N ASN A 175 -30.94 -5.45 4.77
CA ASN A 175 -31.29 -5.41 3.34
C ASN A 175 -32.64 -6.06 3.03
N LYS A 176 -33.52 -6.16 4.04
CA LYS A 176 -34.81 -6.84 4.02
C LYS A 176 -35.82 -6.32 3.00
N THR A 177 -35.72 -5.06 2.62
CA THR A 177 -36.66 -4.36 1.73
C THR A 177 -35.97 -3.96 0.43
N ILE A 178 -36.53 -4.34 -0.72
CA ILE A 178 -36.08 -3.86 -2.04
C ILE A 178 -37.16 -2.94 -2.62
N THR A 179 -36.91 -1.64 -2.60
CA THR A 179 -37.81 -0.61 -3.16
C THR A 179 -37.81 -0.59 -4.70
N PRO A 180 -38.89 -0.13 -5.34
CA PRO A 180 -38.94 0.13 -6.78
C PRO A 180 -37.72 0.88 -7.33
N GLY A 181 -37.21 0.45 -8.48
CA GLY A 181 -36.02 1.00 -9.15
C GLY A 181 -34.69 0.80 -8.42
N SER A 182 -34.68 0.13 -7.26
CA SER A 182 -33.50 -0.06 -6.41
C SER A 182 -32.98 -1.49 -6.50
N ASN A 183 -31.75 -1.74 -6.04
CA ASN A 183 -31.20 -3.10 -5.98
C ASN A 183 -30.60 -3.45 -4.62
N ILE A 184 -30.44 -4.76 -4.41
CA ILE A 184 -29.53 -5.34 -3.42
C ILE A 184 -28.32 -5.92 -4.16
N ILE A 185 -27.18 -5.97 -3.48
CA ILE A 185 -25.97 -6.63 -3.97
C ILE A 185 -25.60 -7.75 -3.00
N LEU A 186 -25.14 -8.86 -3.57
CA LEU A 186 -24.74 -10.07 -2.86
C LEU A 186 -23.43 -10.57 -3.48
N GLY A 187 -22.35 -10.64 -2.69
CA GLY A 187 -21.09 -11.23 -3.13
C GLY A 187 -20.95 -12.69 -2.72
N CYS A 188 -20.34 -13.53 -3.57
CA CYS A 188 -20.15 -14.94 -3.29
C CYS A 188 -18.96 -15.59 -4.00
N ASN A 189 -18.57 -16.76 -3.50
CA ASN A 189 -17.67 -17.71 -4.15
C ASN A 189 -18.49 -18.96 -4.48
N LEU A 190 -18.62 -19.28 -5.78
CA LEU A 190 -19.35 -20.45 -6.26
C LEU A 190 -18.38 -21.48 -6.85
N GLY A 191 -18.67 -22.76 -6.64
CA GLY A 191 -17.95 -23.89 -7.23
C GLY A 191 -18.84 -24.72 -8.14
N THR A 192 -18.40 -24.95 -9.37
CA THR A 192 -19.13 -25.72 -10.41
C THR A 192 -18.26 -26.81 -11.04
N GLY A 193 -18.89 -27.89 -11.50
CA GLY A 193 -18.24 -28.98 -12.26
C GLY A 193 -18.03 -28.67 -13.75
N SER A 194 -18.60 -27.57 -14.22
CA SER A 194 -18.44 -27.00 -15.57
C SER A 194 -18.06 -25.52 -15.47
N ASP A 195 -17.87 -24.85 -16.60
CA ASP A 195 -17.85 -23.38 -16.62
C ASP A 195 -19.19 -22.82 -16.12
N LEU A 196 -19.15 -21.61 -15.53
CA LEU A 196 -20.31 -21.02 -14.86
C LEU A 196 -21.46 -20.77 -15.86
N ASN A 197 -22.61 -21.38 -15.59
CA ASN A 197 -23.84 -21.18 -16.36
C ASN A 197 -25.03 -21.04 -15.40
N ILE A 198 -25.61 -19.84 -15.31
CA ILE A 198 -26.82 -19.59 -14.53
C ILE A 198 -28.04 -19.87 -15.44
N ILE A 199 -28.75 -20.95 -15.13
CA ILE A 199 -29.87 -21.47 -15.93
C ILE A 199 -31.14 -20.63 -15.72
N SER A 200 -31.43 -20.25 -14.48
CA SER A 200 -32.59 -19.44 -14.13
C SER A 200 -32.44 -18.78 -12.76
N ALA A 201 -33.25 -17.76 -12.47
CA ALA A 201 -33.40 -17.21 -11.13
C ALA A 201 -34.85 -16.79 -10.85
N THR A 202 -35.25 -16.82 -9.58
CA THR A 202 -36.54 -16.29 -9.11
C THR A 202 -36.39 -15.53 -7.80
N LEU A 203 -37.10 -14.41 -7.66
CA LEU A 203 -37.23 -13.65 -6.42
C LEU A 203 -38.65 -13.84 -5.86
N ASN A 204 -38.77 -14.36 -4.63
CA ASN A 204 -40.06 -14.70 -4.02
C ASN A 204 -40.97 -15.56 -4.92
N GLY A 205 -40.37 -16.45 -5.72
CA GLY A 205 -41.04 -17.31 -6.69
C GLY A 205 -41.46 -16.62 -8.00
N THR A 206 -41.14 -15.34 -8.19
CA THR A 206 -41.31 -14.62 -9.46
C THR A 206 -40.04 -14.73 -10.29
N LYS A 207 -40.14 -15.11 -11.56
CA LYS A 207 -38.99 -15.23 -12.49
C LYS A 207 -38.25 -13.89 -12.63
N CYS A 208 -36.93 -13.93 -12.51
CA CYS A 208 -36.04 -12.82 -12.86
C CYS A 208 -35.61 -12.92 -14.33
N VAL A 209 -35.31 -11.79 -14.96
CA VAL A 209 -34.40 -11.74 -16.12
C VAL A 209 -32.99 -11.94 -15.59
N VAL A 210 -32.14 -12.68 -16.31
CA VAL A 210 -30.76 -13.01 -15.88
C VAL A 210 -29.78 -12.47 -16.91
N GLU A 211 -28.84 -11.64 -16.47
CA GLU A 211 -27.96 -10.86 -17.36
C GLU A 211 -26.51 -10.87 -16.85
N THR A 212 -25.55 -11.00 -17.76
CA THR A 212 -24.13 -10.79 -17.47
C THR A 212 -23.75 -9.32 -17.67
N GLY A 213 -23.08 -8.72 -16.69
CA GLY A 213 -22.64 -7.33 -16.77
C GLY A 213 -22.17 -6.76 -15.43
N THR A 214 -21.58 -5.57 -15.46
CA THR A 214 -21.13 -4.85 -14.27
C THR A 214 -22.29 -4.63 -13.29
N VAL A 215 -22.09 -5.01 -12.03
CA VAL A 215 -23.07 -4.76 -10.97
C VAL A 215 -23.00 -3.29 -10.53
N ASN A 216 -24.05 -2.54 -10.85
CA ASN A 216 -24.18 -1.12 -10.49
C ASN A 216 -24.73 -0.97 -9.06
N ARG A 217 -24.02 -0.21 -8.21
CA ARG A 217 -24.35 -0.07 -6.79
C ARG A 217 -25.39 1.04 -6.51
N ASN A 218 -26.65 0.74 -6.80
CA ASN A 218 -27.79 1.67 -6.62
C ASN A 218 -28.41 1.52 -5.21
N ASP A 219 -27.68 1.99 -4.19
CA ASP A 219 -28.12 1.93 -2.78
C ASP A 219 -29.39 2.78 -2.51
N PRO A 220 -30.52 2.16 -2.09
CA PRO A 220 -31.75 2.90 -1.78
C PRO A 220 -31.64 3.86 -0.58
N ASN A 221 -30.63 3.73 0.29
CA ASN A 221 -30.51 4.60 1.47
C ASN A 221 -30.26 6.08 1.15
N ARG A 222 -29.87 6.43 -0.09
CA ARG A 222 -29.70 7.83 -0.51
C ARG A 222 -30.98 8.68 -0.50
N GLN A 223 -32.19 8.09 -0.46
CA GLN A 223 -33.44 8.87 -0.46
C GLN A 223 -34.02 9.21 0.92
N ASN A 224 -33.76 8.41 1.98
CA ASN A 224 -34.26 8.75 3.32
C ASN A 224 -33.43 9.85 4.02
N ASN A 225 -32.27 10.22 3.50
CA ASN A 225 -31.39 11.24 4.11
C ASN A 225 -31.69 12.69 3.66
N GLN A 226 -32.90 12.98 3.16
CA GLN A 226 -33.38 14.36 2.94
C GLN A 226 -34.11 14.97 4.16
N ASN A 227 -34.19 14.26 5.29
CA ASN A 227 -34.82 14.79 6.51
C ASN A 227 -34.01 14.54 7.80
N SER A 228 -32.71 14.23 7.67
CA SER A 228 -31.75 14.30 8.76
C SER A 228 -30.69 15.35 8.41
N GLN A 229 -30.80 16.54 8.98
CA GLN A 229 -29.69 17.50 8.97
C GLN A 229 -28.64 17.03 9.97
N ASN A 230 -27.63 16.32 9.49
CA ASN A 230 -26.25 16.54 9.94
C ASN A 230 -25.25 15.99 8.90
N THR A 231 -24.47 16.92 8.35
CA THR A 231 -23.09 16.70 7.87
C THR A 231 -22.81 15.43 7.06
N SER A 232 -23.46 15.28 5.90
CA SER A 232 -22.62 14.99 4.73
C SER A 232 -21.76 16.23 4.48
N ALA A 233 -20.45 16.12 4.70
CA ALA A 233 -19.55 17.18 4.29
C ALA A 233 -19.62 17.32 2.77
N ASN A 234 -19.77 18.56 2.29
CA ASN A 234 -19.68 18.80 0.86
C ASN A 234 -18.22 18.54 0.44
N THR A 235 -17.99 17.60 -0.47
CA THR A 235 -16.63 17.24 -0.93
C THR A 235 -15.87 18.48 -1.38
N THR A 236 -16.53 19.43 -2.07
CA THR A 236 -15.95 20.72 -2.46
C THR A 236 -15.35 21.48 -1.27
N SER A 237 -16.04 21.55 -0.13
CA SER A 237 -15.58 22.29 1.05
C SER A 237 -14.61 21.51 1.96
N LEU A 238 -14.31 20.25 1.64
CA LEU A 238 -13.17 19.52 2.20
C LEU A 238 -11.91 19.69 1.35
N LEU A 239 -12.08 20.02 0.07
CA LEU A 239 -11.00 20.32 -0.87
C LEU A 239 -10.74 21.84 -1.01
N GLU A 240 -11.45 22.68 -0.25
CA GLU A 240 -11.20 24.12 -0.15
C GLU A 240 -9.90 24.36 0.65
N ARG A 241 -8.98 25.12 0.05
CA ARG A 241 -7.72 25.57 0.67
C ARG A 241 -8.01 26.53 1.86
N PRO A 242 -7.16 26.60 2.89
CA PRO A 242 -7.32 27.57 3.98
C PRO A 242 -7.36 29.01 3.47
N GLU A 243 -8.25 29.87 4.02
CA GLU A 243 -8.30 31.29 3.66
C GLU A 243 -6.99 32.06 3.93
N THR A 244 -6.12 31.52 4.77
CA THR A 244 -4.80 32.06 5.12
C THR A 244 -3.64 31.49 4.30
N ALA A 245 -3.87 30.47 3.46
CA ALA A 245 -2.82 29.92 2.60
C ALA A 245 -2.57 30.85 1.40
N VAL A 246 -1.32 31.22 1.18
CA VAL A 246 -0.88 31.90 -0.06
C VAL A 246 -0.60 30.83 -1.12
N GLN A 247 -0.28 31.22 -2.36
CA GLN A 247 -0.13 30.28 -3.47
C GLN A 247 1.12 30.57 -4.28
N GLY A 248 2.02 29.61 -4.30
CA GLY A 248 3.25 29.64 -5.09
C GLY A 248 4.37 30.46 -4.46
N ASP A 249 4.37 30.64 -3.14
CA ASP A 249 5.43 31.29 -2.36
C ASP A 249 6.32 30.30 -1.59
N ASP A 250 5.88 29.04 -1.40
CA ASP A 250 6.63 27.98 -0.70
C ASP A 250 7.58 27.17 -1.59
N TRP A 251 7.83 27.64 -2.81
CA TRP A 251 8.73 26.95 -3.74
C TRP A 251 10.20 27.02 -3.31
N LEU A 252 10.86 25.87 -3.30
CA LEU A 252 12.24 25.69 -2.84
C LEU A 252 13.24 25.52 -3.99
N PHE A 253 14.51 25.77 -3.72
CA PHE A 253 15.61 25.73 -4.69
C PHE A 253 16.86 25.10 -4.08
N ALA A 254 17.71 24.49 -4.91
CA ALA A 254 19.05 24.04 -4.54
C ALA A 254 20.08 25.16 -4.78
N ASP A 255 20.89 25.45 -3.76
CA ASP A 255 22.06 26.34 -3.83
C ASP A 255 23.29 25.62 -3.21
N GLY A 256 24.21 25.17 -4.05
CA GLY A 256 25.30 24.26 -3.63
C GLY A 256 24.75 22.99 -2.98
N ASN A 257 25.17 22.71 -1.74
CA ASN A 257 24.67 21.60 -0.93
C ASN A 257 23.44 21.93 -0.05
N LYS A 258 22.82 23.11 -0.24
CA LYS A 258 21.71 23.62 0.59
C LYS A 258 20.40 23.63 -0.19
N ILE A 259 19.29 23.42 0.51
CA ILE A 259 17.95 23.78 0.03
C ILE A 259 17.60 25.15 0.63
N VAL A 260 17.08 26.06 -0.19
CA VAL A 260 16.69 27.42 0.19
C VAL A 260 15.28 27.76 -0.30
N ASP A 261 14.64 28.73 0.35
CA ASP A 261 13.38 29.32 -0.10
C ASP A 261 13.58 30.37 -1.23
N LYS A 262 12.48 31.01 -1.64
CA LYS A 262 12.43 32.12 -2.60
C LYS A 262 13.29 33.35 -2.24
N ASP A 263 13.63 33.55 -0.98
CA ASP A 263 14.39 34.70 -0.46
C ASP A 263 15.84 34.32 -0.09
N GLY A 264 16.22 33.04 -0.23
CA GLY A 264 17.55 32.52 0.05
C GLY A 264 17.77 32.04 1.49
N LYS A 265 16.72 31.90 2.30
CA LYS A 265 16.77 31.32 3.65
C LYS A 265 17.03 29.82 3.54
N GLN A 266 18.06 29.29 4.21
CA GLN A 266 18.28 27.84 4.22
C GLN A 266 17.21 27.14 5.05
N VAL A 267 16.57 26.13 4.44
CA VAL A 267 15.54 25.30 5.06
C VAL A 267 16.06 23.91 5.43
N TRP A 268 15.37 23.24 6.35
CA TRP A 268 15.60 21.82 6.68
C TRP A 268 14.33 21.02 6.44
N LEU A 269 14.35 20.11 5.47
CA LEU A 269 13.28 19.13 5.27
C LEU A 269 13.50 18.01 6.29
N THR A 270 12.61 17.90 7.29
CA THR A 270 12.67 16.90 8.36
C THR A 270 11.31 16.22 8.48
N GLY A 271 11.14 15.11 7.77
CA GLY A 271 9.85 14.50 7.49
C GLY A 271 9.70 13.03 7.86
N VAL A 272 8.60 12.44 7.42
CA VAL A 272 8.25 11.03 7.65
C VAL A 272 7.68 10.39 6.37
N ASN A 273 7.95 9.11 6.16
CA ASN A 273 7.34 8.35 5.07
C ASN A 273 5.98 7.78 5.55
N TRP A 274 4.89 8.04 4.81
CA TRP A 274 3.58 7.41 5.06
C TRP A 274 3.17 6.63 3.80
N PHE A 275 3.37 5.31 3.80
CA PHE A 275 3.09 4.47 2.63
C PHE A 275 1.64 3.99 2.57
N GLY A 276 1.23 3.50 1.39
CA GLY A 276 -0.07 2.87 1.17
C GLY A 276 -0.57 2.96 -0.27
N TYR A 277 -0.45 4.15 -0.90
CA TYR A 277 -0.91 4.38 -2.28
C TYR A 277 -0.12 3.57 -3.33
N ASN A 278 1.08 3.11 -3.00
CA ASN A 278 1.87 2.16 -3.78
C ASN A 278 1.37 0.70 -3.66
N THR A 279 0.52 0.41 -2.68
CA THR A 279 0.01 -0.92 -2.34
C THR A 279 -1.45 -1.10 -2.77
N GLY A 280 -1.97 -2.33 -2.68
CA GLY A 280 -3.36 -2.66 -3.01
C GLY A 280 -4.44 -2.02 -2.12
N THR A 281 -4.08 -1.15 -1.16
CA THR A 281 -5.05 -0.37 -0.37
C THR A 281 -5.54 0.89 -1.09
N ASN A 282 -4.85 1.37 -2.13
CA ASN A 282 -5.19 2.54 -2.95
C ASN A 282 -5.42 3.83 -2.12
N THR A 283 -4.88 3.89 -0.91
CA THR A 283 -4.86 5.03 0.02
C THR A 283 -3.79 4.77 1.08
N PHE A 284 -3.64 5.62 2.10
CA PHE A 284 -2.68 5.38 3.16
C PHE A 284 -3.00 4.14 4.00
N ASP A 285 -1.96 3.38 4.32
CA ASP A 285 -2.07 2.26 5.25
C ASP A 285 -2.31 2.75 6.68
N GLY A 286 -3.12 2.00 7.42
CA GLY A 286 -3.55 2.32 8.78
C GLY A 286 -4.97 2.88 8.90
N LEU A 287 -5.55 3.44 7.82
CA LEU A 287 -6.88 4.08 7.83
C LEU A 287 -8.06 3.11 8.07
N TRP A 288 -7.80 1.81 8.22
CA TRP A 288 -8.76 0.82 8.74
C TRP A 288 -8.90 0.88 10.28
N ASN A 289 -7.88 1.37 10.98
CA ASN A 289 -7.88 1.59 12.44
C ASN A 289 -7.84 3.08 12.84
N SER A 290 -7.32 3.96 11.97
CA SER A 290 -7.11 5.39 12.26
C SER A 290 -7.99 6.33 11.42
N ARG A 291 -7.81 7.65 11.61
CA ARG A 291 -8.57 8.72 10.91
C ARG A 291 -7.63 9.68 10.18
N MET A 292 -7.97 10.08 8.96
CA MET A 292 -7.13 10.93 8.10
C MET A 292 -6.74 12.26 8.77
N GLU A 293 -7.72 13.12 9.11
CA GLU A 293 -7.45 14.45 9.69
C GLU A 293 -6.67 14.39 11.02
N PRO A 294 -7.05 13.57 12.02
CA PRO A 294 -6.27 13.39 13.24
C PRO A 294 -4.84 12.89 13.00
N THR A 295 -4.61 11.99 12.03
CA THR A 295 -3.25 11.50 11.72
C THR A 295 -2.40 12.59 11.08
N VAL A 296 -2.90 13.31 10.07
CA VAL A 296 -2.17 14.43 9.44
C VAL A 296 -1.85 15.53 10.45
N LYS A 297 -2.83 15.89 11.30
CA LYS A 297 -2.60 16.85 12.39
C LYS A 297 -1.54 16.36 13.38
N ALA A 298 -1.59 15.08 13.78
CA ALA A 298 -0.61 14.52 14.70
C ALA A 298 0.81 14.56 14.14
N ILE A 299 1.02 14.31 12.83
CA ILE A 299 2.31 14.45 12.16
C ILE A 299 2.87 15.88 12.32
N ALA A 300 2.03 16.90 12.12
CA ALA A 300 2.42 18.31 12.30
C ALA A 300 2.70 18.66 13.77
N ASP A 301 1.85 18.24 14.69
CA ASP A 301 2.03 18.46 16.13
C ASP A 301 3.30 17.78 16.69
N HIS A 302 3.78 16.72 16.03
CA HIS A 302 5.04 16.03 16.31
C HIS A 302 6.24 16.63 15.58
N GLY A 303 6.05 17.67 14.75
CA GLY A 303 7.12 18.48 14.18
C GLY A 303 7.71 18.00 12.86
N PHE A 304 7.04 17.08 12.16
CA PHE A 304 7.45 16.68 10.82
C PHE A 304 6.90 17.66 9.79
N ASN A 305 7.77 18.43 9.14
CA ASN A 305 7.37 19.47 8.17
C ASN A 305 7.15 18.95 6.75
N LEU A 306 7.44 17.66 6.52
CA LEU A 306 7.36 16.99 5.23
C LEU A 306 6.78 15.57 5.38
N ILE A 307 5.93 15.17 4.43
CA ILE A 307 5.55 13.76 4.23
C ILE A 307 6.03 13.28 2.87
N ARG A 308 6.87 12.21 2.82
CA ARG A 308 7.14 11.44 1.59
C ARG A 308 6.02 10.42 1.43
N VAL A 309 5.36 10.44 0.27
CA VAL A 309 4.18 9.61 -0.04
C VAL A 309 4.53 8.60 -1.13
N PRO A 310 4.85 7.35 -0.75
CA PRO A 310 4.91 6.21 -1.64
C PRO A 310 3.61 5.97 -2.42
N ILE A 311 3.65 6.16 -3.75
CA ILE A 311 2.55 5.93 -4.70
C ILE A 311 3.04 5.15 -5.93
N SER A 312 2.16 4.36 -6.56
CA SER A 312 2.51 3.63 -7.79
C SER A 312 2.24 4.46 -9.05
N ALA A 313 3.04 4.25 -10.09
CA ALA A 313 2.76 4.83 -11.42
C ALA A 313 1.43 4.31 -11.99
N GLU A 314 1.09 3.04 -11.76
CA GLU A 314 -0.20 2.45 -12.13
C GLU A 314 -1.41 3.20 -11.55
N LEU A 315 -1.42 3.50 -10.24
CA LEU A 315 -2.57 4.17 -9.61
C LEU A 315 -2.76 5.60 -10.14
N ILE A 316 -1.65 6.30 -10.38
CA ILE A 316 -1.66 7.63 -11.01
C ILE A 316 -2.21 7.55 -12.45
N ASN A 317 -1.81 6.56 -13.23
CA ASN A 317 -2.31 6.39 -14.60
C ASN A 317 -3.80 6.02 -14.63
N GLN A 318 -4.25 5.19 -13.69
CA GLN A 318 -5.68 4.91 -13.49
C GLN A 318 -6.44 6.21 -13.19
N TRP A 319 -5.98 7.01 -12.23
CA TRP A 319 -6.56 8.33 -11.93
C TRP A 319 -6.55 9.28 -13.14
N ALA A 320 -5.51 9.23 -13.98
CA ALA A 320 -5.37 10.05 -15.18
C ALA A 320 -6.41 9.70 -16.26
N ASP A 321 -6.71 8.42 -16.42
CA ASP A 321 -7.70 7.90 -17.37
C ASP A 321 -9.14 7.90 -16.79
N GLY A 322 -9.30 8.32 -15.53
CA GLY A 322 -10.59 8.44 -14.85
C GLY A 322 -11.07 7.15 -14.16
N GLU A 323 -10.19 6.17 -13.98
CA GLU A 323 -10.41 4.99 -13.16
C GLU A 323 -9.97 5.25 -11.72
N TYR A 324 -10.86 5.00 -10.75
CA TYR A 324 -10.58 5.25 -9.33
C TYR A 324 -10.69 3.95 -8.52
N PRO A 325 -9.60 3.19 -8.36
CA PRO A 325 -9.57 1.98 -7.54
C PRO A 325 -10.09 2.26 -6.11
N LYS A 326 -10.83 1.30 -5.53
CA LYS A 326 -11.45 1.52 -4.22
C LYS A 326 -10.38 1.64 -3.13
N ALA A 327 -10.34 2.79 -2.47
CA ALA A 327 -9.56 3.00 -1.25
C ALA A 327 -10.03 2.07 -0.11
N ASN A 328 -9.07 1.50 0.63
CA ASN A 328 -9.32 0.59 1.75
C ASN A 328 -9.11 1.29 3.10
N TYR A 329 -10.21 1.79 3.67
CA TYR A 329 -10.25 2.47 4.96
C TYR A 329 -11.53 2.11 5.72
N ASN A 330 -11.61 2.48 7.00
CA ASN A 330 -12.80 2.28 7.81
C ASN A 330 -13.81 3.41 7.58
N ASN A 331 -14.86 3.07 6.82
CA ASN A 331 -15.96 3.97 6.44
C ASN A 331 -16.75 4.54 7.65
N ALA A 332 -16.69 3.92 8.83
CA ALA A 332 -17.34 4.42 10.05
C ALA A 332 -16.42 5.30 10.91
N TYR A 333 -15.11 5.35 10.61
CA TYR A 333 -14.16 6.23 11.27
C TYR A 333 -13.82 7.45 10.40
N ASN A 334 -13.91 7.32 9.07
CA ASN A 334 -13.64 8.38 8.10
C ASN A 334 -14.92 8.65 7.29
N GLU A 335 -16.00 9.06 7.97
CA GLU A 335 -17.32 9.27 7.33
C GLU A 335 -17.26 10.35 6.23
N GLU A 336 -16.39 11.35 6.41
CA GLU A 336 -16.06 12.39 5.45
C GLU A 336 -15.63 11.84 4.06
N MET A 337 -14.85 10.76 4.06
CA MET A 337 -14.29 10.13 2.86
C MET A 337 -15.30 9.22 2.13
N ASN A 338 -16.44 8.88 2.75
CA ASN A 338 -17.47 8.03 2.13
C ASN A 338 -18.12 8.64 0.88
N SER A 339 -17.90 9.94 0.65
CA SER A 339 -18.34 10.67 -0.54
C SER A 339 -17.33 10.70 -1.68
N MET A 340 -16.07 10.31 -1.41
CA MET A 340 -14.90 10.54 -2.26
C MET A 340 -14.45 9.28 -2.99
N ASN A 341 -13.88 9.46 -4.18
CA ASN A 341 -13.06 8.46 -4.86
C ASN A 341 -11.57 8.51 -4.38
N SER A 342 -10.72 7.58 -4.80
CA SER A 342 -9.33 7.50 -4.29
C SER A 342 -8.44 8.71 -4.63
N LEU A 343 -8.69 9.41 -5.74
CA LEU A 343 -8.03 10.67 -6.07
C LEU A 343 -8.53 11.81 -5.18
N GLU A 344 -9.84 11.92 -4.96
CA GLU A 344 -10.44 12.92 -4.06
C GLU A 344 -9.99 12.72 -2.59
N ILE A 345 -9.72 11.48 -2.17
CA ILE A 345 -9.12 11.16 -0.86
C ILE A 345 -7.67 11.67 -0.78
N PHE A 346 -6.92 11.60 -1.88
CA PHE A 346 -5.58 12.17 -1.95
C PHE A 346 -5.60 13.70 -2.00
N ASP A 347 -6.51 14.31 -2.76
CA ASP A 347 -6.73 15.77 -2.74
C ASP A 347 -7.10 16.27 -1.33
N TYR A 348 -7.92 15.49 -0.58
CA TYR A 348 -8.27 15.80 0.81
C TYR A 348 -7.10 15.66 1.77
N PHE A 349 -6.19 14.70 1.53
CA PHE A 349 -4.92 14.67 2.26
C PHE A 349 -4.07 15.93 2.00
N LEU A 350 -4.04 16.45 0.77
CA LEU A 350 -3.30 17.69 0.47
C LEU A 350 -3.90 18.91 1.19
N SER A 351 -5.22 19.09 1.18
CA SER A 351 -5.86 20.21 1.91
C SER A 351 -5.65 20.09 3.43
N LEU A 352 -5.59 18.87 3.97
CA LEU A 352 -5.21 18.62 5.37
C LEU A 352 -3.73 18.90 5.66
N ALA A 353 -2.81 18.60 4.74
CA ALA A 353 -1.39 18.90 4.91
C ALA A 353 -1.16 20.42 4.94
N GLU A 354 -1.71 21.13 3.96
CA GLU A 354 -1.70 22.59 3.84
C GLU A 354 -2.27 23.28 5.10
N LYS A 355 -3.45 22.85 5.56
CA LYS A 355 -4.12 23.31 6.79
C LYS A 355 -3.28 23.17 8.07
N ASN A 356 -2.22 22.35 8.05
CA ASN A 356 -1.33 22.11 9.19
C ASN A 356 0.13 22.55 8.93
N GLY A 357 0.43 23.25 7.83
CA GLY A 357 1.78 23.71 7.49
C GLY A 357 2.76 22.58 7.07
N ILE A 358 2.22 21.40 6.70
CA ILE A 358 2.98 20.27 6.17
C ILE A 358 3.12 20.42 4.66
N LYS A 359 4.32 20.18 4.14
CA LYS A 359 4.56 20.00 2.70
C LYS A 359 4.71 18.52 2.32
N VAL A 360 4.57 18.21 1.04
CA VAL A 360 4.45 16.85 0.50
C VAL A 360 5.49 16.62 -0.58
N MET A 361 6.05 15.42 -0.56
CA MET A 361 6.93 14.86 -1.57
C MET A 361 6.26 13.61 -2.13
N LEU A 362 6.02 13.58 -3.44
CA LEU A 362 5.48 12.40 -4.11
C LEU A 362 6.61 11.47 -4.55
N ASP A 363 6.51 10.19 -4.19
CA ASP A 363 7.49 9.16 -4.50
C ASP A 363 6.86 8.10 -5.42
N ILE A 364 7.42 7.90 -6.62
CA ILE A 364 7.04 6.79 -7.50
C ILE A 364 7.66 5.49 -6.98
N HIS A 365 7.02 4.94 -5.96
CA HIS A 365 7.58 3.87 -5.14
C HIS A 365 7.58 2.50 -5.84
N SER A 366 6.68 2.34 -6.82
CA SER A 366 6.60 1.17 -7.66
C SER A 366 6.01 1.50 -9.03
N ALA A 367 6.34 0.72 -10.06
CA ALA A 367 5.65 0.77 -11.33
C ALA A 367 4.18 0.33 -11.18
N GLU A 368 3.96 -0.83 -10.55
CA GLU A 368 2.64 -1.43 -10.34
C GLU A 368 2.12 -1.23 -8.91
N THR A 369 0.80 -1.20 -8.75
CA THR A 369 0.11 -1.10 -7.45
C THR A 369 0.18 -2.45 -6.73
N ASN A 370 1.18 -2.63 -5.87
CA ASN A 370 1.51 -3.92 -5.26
C ASN A 370 2.29 -3.73 -3.95
N ALA A 371 1.88 -4.41 -2.88
CA ALA A 371 2.58 -4.35 -1.58
C ALA A 371 4.05 -4.82 -1.64
N ALA A 372 4.40 -5.69 -2.59
CA ALA A 372 5.78 -6.10 -2.86
C ALA A 372 6.43 -5.33 -4.03
N GLY A 373 5.74 -4.32 -4.60
CA GLY A 373 6.13 -3.60 -5.81
C GLY A 373 7.44 -2.82 -5.72
N HIS A 374 7.90 -2.50 -4.51
CA HIS A 374 9.22 -1.90 -4.27
C HIS A 374 10.37 -2.84 -4.69
N ASN A 375 10.19 -4.17 -4.63
CA ASN A 375 11.17 -5.19 -5.07
C ASN A 375 11.33 -5.29 -6.60
N VAL A 376 10.82 -4.30 -7.36
CA VAL A 376 11.04 -4.21 -8.80
C VAL A 376 12.22 -3.26 -9.03
N ASN A 377 13.33 -3.84 -9.48
CA ASN A 377 14.59 -3.19 -9.83
C ASN A 377 14.45 -1.84 -10.58
N LEU A 378 13.44 -1.74 -11.45
CA LEU A 378 13.26 -0.68 -12.45
C LEU A 378 11.88 0.01 -12.31
N TRP A 379 11.76 1.19 -12.92
CA TRP A 379 10.55 2.01 -13.01
C TRP A 379 9.52 1.53 -14.04
N TYR A 380 9.70 0.33 -14.62
CA TYR A 380 8.79 -0.24 -15.62
C TYR A 380 8.74 -1.77 -15.54
N THR A 381 7.65 -2.35 -16.04
CA THR A 381 7.39 -3.80 -16.14
C THR A 381 6.79 -4.15 -17.51
N ASP A 382 6.36 -5.40 -17.71
CA ASP A 382 5.57 -5.80 -18.88
C ASP A 382 4.13 -5.21 -18.88
N LYS A 383 3.67 -4.66 -17.74
CA LYS A 383 2.33 -4.08 -17.54
C LYS A 383 2.34 -2.55 -17.56
N VAL A 384 3.36 -1.93 -16.95
CA VAL A 384 3.55 -0.47 -16.90
C VAL A 384 4.83 -0.15 -17.64
N SER A 385 4.71 0.37 -18.86
CA SER A 385 5.86 0.65 -19.71
C SER A 385 6.61 1.90 -19.27
N LEU A 386 7.81 2.09 -19.84
CA LEU A 386 8.62 3.30 -19.67
C LEU A 386 7.85 4.60 -20.01
N GLN A 387 6.89 4.56 -20.94
CA GLN A 387 6.08 5.75 -21.27
C GLN A 387 4.95 5.96 -20.27
N ASP A 388 4.41 4.91 -19.68
CA ASP A 388 3.33 4.99 -18.69
C ASP A 388 3.87 5.53 -17.36
N TYR A 389 5.09 5.13 -16.97
CA TYR A 389 5.86 5.75 -15.89
C TYR A 389 6.05 7.26 -16.11
N TYR A 390 6.48 7.66 -17.31
CA TYR A 390 6.65 9.06 -17.66
C TYR A 390 5.32 9.84 -17.72
N TYR A 391 4.22 9.20 -18.14
CA TYR A 391 2.89 9.80 -18.18
C TYR A 391 2.35 10.09 -16.78
N ALA A 392 2.52 9.15 -15.84
CA ALA A 392 2.15 9.34 -14.43
C ALA A 392 2.81 10.60 -13.84
N LEU A 393 4.12 10.75 -14.04
CA LEU A 393 4.88 11.93 -13.61
C LEU A 393 4.41 13.22 -14.29
N GLU A 394 4.21 13.23 -15.61
CA GLU A 394 3.70 14.42 -16.32
C GLU A 394 2.29 14.82 -15.91
N TRP A 395 1.37 13.86 -15.74
CA TRP A 395 -0.01 14.13 -15.35
C TRP A 395 -0.08 14.70 -13.94
N THR A 396 0.67 14.11 -13.01
CA THR A 396 0.72 14.55 -11.60
C THR A 396 1.32 15.94 -11.48
N ALA A 397 2.42 16.20 -12.20
CA ALA A 397 3.06 17.52 -12.23
C ALA A 397 2.17 18.58 -12.87
N GLU A 398 1.39 18.27 -13.92
CA GLU A 398 0.41 19.19 -14.52
C GLU A 398 -0.78 19.44 -13.58
N ARG A 399 -1.31 18.39 -12.93
CA ARG A 399 -2.46 18.47 -12.03
C ARG A 399 -2.18 19.37 -10.82
N TYR A 400 -1.00 19.23 -10.22
CA TYR A 400 -0.63 19.92 -8.97
C TYR A 400 0.37 21.08 -9.17
N LYS A 401 0.60 21.55 -10.41
CA LYS A 401 1.51 22.68 -10.70
C LYS A 401 1.19 23.97 -9.93
N ASP A 402 -0.08 24.13 -9.60
CA ASP A 402 -0.65 25.30 -8.92
C ASP A 402 -0.85 25.07 -7.41
N ASN A 403 -0.38 23.94 -6.85
CA ASN A 403 -0.48 23.59 -5.42
C ASN A 403 0.91 23.32 -4.82
N ASP A 404 1.48 24.33 -4.17
CA ASP A 404 2.76 24.29 -3.45
C ASP A 404 2.70 23.60 -2.07
N THR A 405 1.62 22.86 -1.79
CA THR A 405 1.69 21.75 -0.83
C THR A 405 2.63 20.65 -1.35
N ILE A 406 2.62 20.34 -2.66
CA ILE A 406 3.56 19.38 -3.26
C ILE A 406 4.80 20.13 -3.74
N ILE A 407 5.84 20.13 -2.92
CA ILE A 407 7.10 20.85 -3.18
C ILE A 407 8.15 20.02 -3.93
N ALA A 408 7.98 18.70 -4.00
CA ALA A 408 9.02 17.79 -4.48
C ALA A 408 8.46 16.51 -5.14
N PHE A 409 9.22 15.99 -6.11
CA PHE A 409 9.00 14.70 -6.76
C PHE A 409 10.25 13.83 -6.62
N ASP A 410 10.12 12.71 -5.92
CA ASP A 410 11.10 11.63 -5.87
C ASP A 410 10.80 10.64 -7.01
N LEU A 411 11.73 10.53 -7.95
CA LEU A 411 11.40 10.03 -9.28
C LEU A 411 11.23 8.50 -9.35
N LYS A 412 11.82 7.73 -8.43
CA LYS A 412 11.67 6.26 -8.32
C LYS A 412 12.28 5.77 -7.00
N ASN A 413 11.49 5.19 -6.09
CA ASN A 413 12.01 4.51 -4.90
C ASN A 413 12.91 3.32 -5.24
N GLU A 414 14.16 3.40 -4.84
CA GLU A 414 15.15 2.33 -4.87
C GLU A 414 15.33 1.67 -6.24
N PRO A 415 16.02 2.32 -7.20
CA PRO A 415 16.58 1.64 -8.37
C PRO A 415 17.64 0.62 -7.91
N HIS A 416 17.54 -0.63 -8.35
CA HIS A 416 18.42 -1.70 -7.85
C HIS A 416 18.63 -2.85 -8.85
N GLY A 417 19.28 -3.93 -8.40
CA GLY A 417 19.53 -5.13 -9.20
C GLY A 417 21.00 -5.49 -9.31
N LYS A 418 21.26 -6.76 -9.57
CA LYS A 418 22.59 -7.37 -9.40
C LYS A 418 23.31 -7.61 -10.74
N PRO A 419 24.65 -7.73 -10.77
CA PRO A 419 25.40 -7.84 -12.02
C PRO A 419 25.00 -9.03 -12.91
N ASN A 420 24.49 -10.10 -12.30
CA ASN A 420 23.98 -11.29 -13.01
C ASN A 420 22.57 -11.12 -13.59
N GLU A 421 21.89 -9.99 -13.38
CA GLU A 421 20.52 -9.71 -13.86
C GLU A 421 20.51 -8.87 -15.15
N GLY A 422 21.66 -8.30 -15.53
CA GLY A 422 21.87 -7.66 -16.83
C GLY A 422 20.92 -6.50 -17.09
N LYS A 423 20.10 -6.59 -18.15
CA LYS A 423 19.12 -5.55 -18.52
C LYS A 423 17.99 -5.34 -17.49
N ASN A 424 17.86 -6.22 -16.51
CA ASN A 424 16.89 -6.08 -15.43
C ASN A 424 17.46 -5.30 -14.23
N ALA A 425 18.78 -5.06 -14.16
CA ALA A 425 19.39 -4.24 -13.10
C ALA A 425 19.43 -2.76 -13.49
N ALA A 426 19.19 -1.86 -12.53
CA ALA A 426 19.42 -0.43 -12.70
C ALA A 426 20.92 -0.14 -12.84
N ILE A 427 21.30 0.60 -13.87
CA ILE A 427 22.69 1.00 -14.12
C ILE A 427 22.84 2.52 -14.08
N TRP A 428 24.06 3.02 -13.89
CA TRP A 428 24.36 4.45 -13.92
C TRP A 428 25.60 4.73 -14.78
N ASN A 429 25.43 5.22 -16.00
CA ASN A 429 26.54 5.66 -16.85
C ASN A 429 26.08 6.65 -17.94
N GLY A 430 26.94 6.94 -18.92
CA GLY A 430 26.65 7.81 -20.07
C GLY A 430 25.87 7.17 -21.22
N SER A 431 25.23 6.01 -21.04
CA SER A 431 24.43 5.34 -22.08
C SER A 431 22.99 5.87 -22.18
N ALA A 432 22.29 5.52 -23.26
CA ALA A 432 20.86 5.77 -23.43
C ALA A 432 20.01 4.48 -23.31
N GLU A 433 20.51 3.46 -22.60
CA GLU A 433 19.80 2.20 -22.41
C GLU A 433 18.56 2.38 -21.51
N PRO A 434 17.45 1.66 -21.73
CA PRO A 434 16.21 1.83 -20.97
C PRO A 434 16.33 1.61 -19.46
N ASN A 435 17.32 0.83 -19.00
CA ASN A 435 17.60 0.55 -17.59
C ASN A 435 18.69 1.45 -16.98
N ASN A 436 19.18 2.48 -17.70
CA ASN A 436 20.10 3.48 -17.14
C ASN A 436 19.32 4.52 -16.33
N TRP A 437 19.44 4.46 -15.00
CA TRP A 437 18.66 5.28 -14.08
C TRP A 437 18.93 6.76 -14.28
N LYS A 438 20.21 7.17 -14.36
CA LYS A 438 20.62 8.56 -14.66
C LYS A 438 19.87 9.13 -15.89
N TYR A 439 19.84 8.37 -16.97
CA TYR A 439 19.23 8.80 -18.24
C TYR A 439 17.70 8.87 -18.16
N ALA A 440 17.06 7.92 -17.47
CA ALA A 440 15.62 7.97 -17.22
C ALA A 440 15.24 9.11 -16.27
N ALA A 441 16.01 9.34 -15.21
CA ALA A 441 15.83 10.43 -14.26
C ALA A 441 15.94 11.80 -14.96
N GLU A 442 16.90 11.99 -15.87
CA GLU A 442 16.99 13.23 -16.67
C GLU A 442 15.76 13.48 -17.56
N ILE A 443 15.19 12.41 -18.15
CA ILE A 443 13.97 12.51 -18.97
C ILE A 443 12.74 12.76 -18.08
N ALA A 444 12.61 12.04 -16.97
CA ALA A 444 11.54 12.20 -15.98
C ALA A 444 11.55 13.61 -15.35
N ALA A 445 12.71 14.10 -14.93
CA ALA A 445 12.90 15.46 -14.43
C ALA A 445 12.53 16.52 -15.48
N GLY A 446 13.04 16.37 -16.71
CA GLY A 446 12.72 17.29 -17.81
C GLY A 446 11.23 17.30 -18.18
N LYS A 447 10.54 16.17 -17.98
CA LYS A 447 9.08 16.05 -18.12
C LYS A 447 8.32 16.74 -16.98
N VAL A 448 8.63 16.44 -15.72
CA VAL A 448 8.01 17.10 -14.54
C VAL A 448 8.20 18.61 -14.61
N LEU A 449 9.43 19.07 -14.85
CA LEU A 449 9.78 20.50 -14.90
C LEU A 449 9.21 21.25 -16.11
N ALA A 450 8.76 20.55 -17.16
CA ALA A 450 7.99 21.13 -18.26
C ALA A 450 6.50 21.35 -17.92
N LYS A 451 6.03 20.83 -16.78
CA LYS A 451 4.65 20.96 -16.28
C LYS A 451 4.59 21.86 -15.04
N ASN A 452 5.42 21.54 -14.04
CA ASN A 452 5.65 22.33 -12.85
C ASN A 452 7.15 22.65 -12.76
N PRO A 453 7.60 23.85 -13.18
CA PRO A 453 9.03 24.23 -13.14
C PRO A 453 9.53 24.55 -11.72
N ASN A 454 8.66 24.52 -10.71
CA ASN A 454 8.94 25.03 -9.37
C ASN A 454 9.30 23.94 -8.34
N VAL A 455 8.93 22.69 -8.58
CA VAL A 455 9.22 21.57 -7.66
C VAL A 455 10.69 21.17 -7.66
N LEU A 456 11.16 20.69 -6.50
CA LEU A 456 12.41 19.96 -6.40
C LEU A 456 12.27 18.57 -7.05
N ILE A 457 13.37 18.09 -7.62
CA ILE A 457 13.50 16.77 -8.23
C ILE A 457 14.51 15.98 -7.40
N LEU A 458 14.03 14.91 -6.77
CA LEU A 458 14.87 13.97 -6.04
C LEU A 458 15.27 12.80 -6.95
N VAL A 459 16.55 12.45 -6.89
CA VAL A 459 17.13 11.34 -7.64
C VAL A 459 17.91 10.44 -6.69
N GLU A 460 17.40 9.24 -6.46
CA GLU A 460 18.10 8.20 -5.70
C GLU A 460 19.30 7.61 -6.47
N GLY A 461 20.12 6.79 -5.79
CA GLY A 461 21.21 6.02 -6.39
C GLY A 461 20.76 4.70 -7.04
N THR A 462 21.71 3.78 -7.22
CA THR A 462 21.45 2.38 -7.61
C THR A 462 21.80 1.41 -6.46
N GLU A 463 21.71 0.09 -6.66
CA GLU A 463 22.39 -0.90 -5.79
C GLU A 463 23.90 -0.94 -6.07
N ILE A 464 24.27 -0.98 -7.36
CA ILE A 464 25.64 -1.26 -7.83
C ILE A 464 26.23 -0.16 -8.72
N TYR A 465 27.54 0.06 -8.54
CA TYR A 465 28.37 0.88 -9.42
C TYR A 465 29.72 0.19 -9.72
N PRO A 466 30.20 0.15 -10.97
CA PRO A 466 31.47 -0.50 -11.31
C PRO A 466 32.69 0.08 -10.58
N ILE A 467 33.64 -0.77 -10.22
CA ILE A 467 34.95 -0.37 -9.65
C ILE A 467 35.88 0.14 -10.76
N LYS A 468 35.64 -0.25 -12.02
CA LYS A 468 36.40 0.21 -13.18
C LYS A 468 35.78 1.52 -13.71
N PRO A 469 36.58 2.60 -13.86
CA PRO A 469 36.09 3.87 -14.40
C PRO A 469 35.43 3.73 -15.78
N GLY A 470 34.50 4.65 -16.07
CA GLY A 470 33.70 4.66 -17.29
C GLY A 470 32.36 3.92 -17.21
N GLY A 471 31.96 3.44 -16.02
CA GLY A 471 30.64 2.84 -15.79
C GLY A 471 30.37 1.59 -16.65
N ASP A 472 31.35 0.67 -16.72
CA ASP A 472 31.23 -0.59 -17.46
C ASP A 472 30.48 -1.67 -16.65
N TYR A 473 29.22 -1.91 -17.03
CA TYR A 473 28.35 -2.95 -16.45
C TYR A 473 28.42 -4.32 -17.17
N SER A 474 29.48 -4.62 -17.93
CA SER A 474 29.60 -5.88 -18.70
C SER A 474 30.03 -7.12 -17.90
N SER A 475 30.45 -6.96 -16.63
CA SER A 475 30.86 -8.08 -15.78
C SER A 475 29.66 -8.68 -15.03
N THR A 476 29.72 -9.97 -14.73
CA THR A 476 28.73 -10.64 -13.87
C THR A 476 29.31 -11.09 -12.53
N ASP A 477 30.57 -10.74 -12.21
CA ASP A 477 31.17 -10.99 -10.88
C ASP A 477 30.93 -9.77 -9.97
N SER A 478 30.25 -9.98 -8.84
CA SER A 478 30.02 -8.95 -7.82
C SER A 478 31.29 -8.22 -7.37
N LYS A 479 32.47 -8.83 -7.49
CA LYS A 479 33.76 -8.21 -7.11
C LYS A 479 34.24 -7.11 -8.06
N ASP A 480 33.60 -6.94 -9.22
CA ASP A 480 33.86 -5.82 -10.11
C ASP A 480 33.02 -4.56 -9.77
N TYR A 481 32.20 -4.61 -8.71
CA TYR A 481 31.23 -3.57 -8.33
C TYR A 481 31.35 -3.16 -6.86
N TYR A 482 31.18 -1.87 -6.60
CA TYR A 482 30.75 -1.36 -5.32
C TYR A 482 29.25 -1.64 -5.15
N PHE A 483 28.86 -2.25 -4.03
CA PHE A 483 27.48 -2.39 -3.60
C PHE A 483 27.17 -1.33 -2.53
N ASN A 484 25.94 -0.82 -2.53
CA ASN A 484 25.34 -0.18 -1.37
C ASN A 484 23.92 -0.75 -1.13
N TRP A 485 23.15 -0.14 -0.22
CA TRP A 485 21.69 -0.21 -0.22
C TRP A 485 21.09 0.07 -1.60
N TRP A 486 19.91 -0.49 -1.85
CA TRP A 486 19.06 -0.06 -2.97
C TRP A 486 18.77 1.45 -2.82
N GLY A 487 18.75 2.22 -3.92
CA GLY A 487 18.68 3.69 -3.85
C GLY A 487 19.89 4.39 -3.21
N GLY A 488 20.86 3.66 -2.65
CA GLY A 488 21.96 4.22 -1.87
C GLY A 488 23.26 4.48 -2.64
N ASN A 489 23.45 3.96 -3.86
CA ASN A 489 24.73 4.05 -4.57
C ASN A 489 24.77 5.23 -5.55
N LEU A 490 25.28 6.38 -5.10
CA LEU A 490 25.46 7.61 -5.88
C LEU A 490 26.93 7.83 -6.31
N ARG A 491 27.80 6.81 -6.27
CA ARG A 491 29.17 6.87 -6.81
C ARG A 491 29.21 7.34 -8.27
N GLY A 492 28.18 7.02 -9.04
CA GLY A 492 28.05 7.42 -10.43
C GLY A 492 27.92 8.92 -10.67
N VAL A 493 27.61 9.73 -9.65
CA VAL A 493 27.52 11.20 -9.77
C VAL A 493 28.89 11.84 -10.06
N ALA A 494 29.99 11.26 -9.57
CA ALA A 494 31.35 11.77 -9.79
C ALA A 494 31.81 11.70 -11.26
N GLU A 495 31.44 10.64 -12.00
CA GLU A 495 31.76 10.49 -13.44
C GLU A 495 30.62 10.96 -14.36
N TYR A 496 29.37 10.82 -13.90
CA TYR A 496 28.15 11.00 -14.69
C TYR A 496 27.06 11.72 -13.88
N PRO A 497 27.23 12.99 -13.51
CA PRO A 497 26.21 13.75 -12.77
C PRO A 497 24.91 13.92 -13.59
N VAL A 498 23.81 14.10 -12.88
CA VAL A 498 22.48 14.39 -13.46
C VAL A 498 22.46 15.86 -13.89
N ASN A 499 22.07 16.10 -15.14
CA ASN A 499 22.09 17.41 -15.78
C ASN A 499 20.66 17.82 -16.16
N LEU A 500 20.06 18.67 -15.34
CA LEU A 500 18.74 19.29 -15.58
C LEU A 500 18.85 20.59 -16.40
N GLY A 501 20.03 20.89 -16.95
CA GLY A 501 20.29 22.03 -17.81
C GLY A 501 20.04 23.36 -17.10
N GLY A 502 19.05 24.11 -17.58
CA GLY A 502 18.66 25.40 -16.98
C GLY A 502 18.03 25.28 -15.58
N SER A 503 17.57 24.09 -15.21
CA SER A 503 16.87 23.82 -13.93
C SER A 503 17.74 23.02 -12.94
N GLN A 504 19.07 23.12 -13.04
CA GLN A 504 19.98 22.41 -12.13
C GLN A 504 19.75 22.78 -10.65
N ASN A 505 19.26 24.00 -10.39
CA ASN A 505 18.83 24.47 -9.06
C ASN A 505 17.51 23.85 -8.56
N LYS A 506 17.03 22.77 -9.18
CA LYS A 506 15.94 21.90 -8.67
C LYS A 506 16.41 20.49 -8.32
N LEU A 507 17.65 20.11 -8.63
CA LEU A 507 18.17 18.77 -8.33
C LEU A 507 18.52 18.63 -6.83
N VAL A 508 18.06 17.53 -6.23
CA VAL A 508 18.47 17.01 -4.93
C VAL A 508 18.81 15.53 -5.11
N TYR A 509 19.87 15.04 -4.47
CA TYR A 509 20.19 13.61 -4.49
C TYR A 509 19.62 12.92 -3.25
N SER A 510 19.03 11.74 -3.44
CA SER A 510 18.18 11.07 -2.45
C SER A 510 18.70 9.68 -2.03
N PRO A 511 19.82 9.58 -1.27
CA PRO A 511 20.33 8.28 -0.83
C PRO A 511 19.41 7.63 0.21
N HIS A 512 19.18 6.32 0.08
CA HIS A 512 18.67 5.48 1.16
C HIS A 512 19.84 4.84 1.93
N ASP A 513 19.73 4.76 3.26
CA ASP A 513 20.69 4.05 4.11
C ASP A 513 19.97 3.46 5.33
N TYR A 514 20.16 2.17 5.55
CA TYR A 514 19.48 1.40 6.60
C TYR A 514 20.47 0.73 7.57
N GLY A 515 19.93 0.16 8.65
CA GLY A 515 20.73 -0.51 9.68
C GLY A 515 20.77 -2.05 9.58
N PRO A 516 21.55 -2.71 10.46
CA PRO A 516 21.84 -4.14 10.39
C PRO A 516 20.65 -5.09 10.61
N THR A 517 19.45 -4.60 10.95
CA THR A 517 18.24 -5.44 11.00
C THR A 517 17.49 -5.54 9.67
N VAL A 518 17.75 -4.62 8.72
CA VAL A 518 17.22 -4.71 7.35
C VAL A 518 18.12 -5.64 6.52
N TYR A 519 19.44 -5.38 6.51
CA TYR A 519 20.41 -6.31 5.94
C TYR A 519 21.77 -6.26 6.65
N ALA A 520 22.41 -7.43 6.79
CA ALA A 520 23.73 -7.58 7.39
C ALA A 520 24.85 -7.23 6.40
N GLN A 521 24.95 -5.94 6.06
CA GLN A 521 25.95 -5.42 5.12
C GLN A 521 27.40 -5.55 5.62
N PRO A 522 28.41 -5.65 4.74
CA PRO A 522 29.81 -5.90 5.14
C PRO A 522 30.42 -4.83 6.05
N TRP A 523 29.99 -3.56 5.95
CA TRP A 523 30.46 -2.47 6.83
C TRP A 523 29.91 -2.55 8.26
N PHE A 524 29.02 -3.50 8.56
CA PHE A 524 28.61 -3.85 9.92
C PHE A 524 29.43 -5.01 10.53
N GLU A 525 30.35 -5.64 9.80
CA GLU A 525 31.15 -6.75 10.34
C GLU A 525 32.06 -6.30 11.49
N GLY A 526 31.87 -6.91 12.66
CA GLY A 526 32.64 -6.59 13.87
C GLY A 526 32.17 -5.30 14.55
N ASN A 527 33.12 -4.49 15.02
CA ASN A 527 32.83 -3.26 15.78
C ASN A 527 32.90 -2.02 14.89
N TYR A 528 31.84 -1.77 14.12
CA TYR A 528 31.66 -0.51 13.39
C TYR A 528 31.51 0.69 14.33
N THR A 529 31.77 1.89 13.81
CA THR A 529 31.77 3.21 14.50
C THR A 529 31.25 4.28 13.54
N TYR A 530 30.99 5.50 14.01
CA TYR A 530 30.68 6.64 13.13
C TYR A 530 31.75 6.84 12.04
N ASP A 531 33.02 6.92 12.45
CA ASP A 531 34.15 7.14 11.53
C ASP A 531 34.30 6.01 10.50
N SER A 532 34.03 4.76 10.88
CA SER A 532 34.06 3.63 9.94
C SER A 532 32.83 3.59 9.04
N LEU A 533 31.63 3.95 9.51
CA LEU A 533 30.46 4.06 8.63
C LEU A 533 30.64 5.20 7.60
N MET A 534 31.20 6.33 8.02
CA MET A 534 31.59 7.41 7.11
C MET A 534 32.59 6.91 6.06
N LYS A 535 33.69 6.27 6.48
CA LYS A 535 34.75 5.80 5.57
C LYS A 535 34.34 4.62 4.68
N ASP A 536 33.62 3.64 5.22
CA ASP A 536 33.38 2.34 4.58
C ASP A 536 31.98 2.22 3.95
N CYS A 537 31.08 3.17 4.20
CA CYS A 537 29.82 3.33 3.46
C CYS A 537 29.63 4.78 2.95
N TRP A 538 29.35 5.73 3.85
CA TRP A 538 28.63 6.96 3.49
C TRP A 538 29.41 7.92 2.58
N HIS A 539 30.69 8.16 2.87
CA HIS A 539 31.54 9.15 2.18
C HIS A 539 31.48 8.98 0.66
N ASP A 540 32.05 7.89 0.16
CA ASP A 540 32.14 7.62 -1.27
C ASP A 540 30.78 7.31 -1.91
N ASN A 541 29.86 6.66 -1.17
CA ASN A 541 28.60 6.25 -1.76
C ASN A 541 27.68 7.44 -2.03
N TRP A 542 27.71 8.49 -1.20
CA TRP A 542 26.84 9.67 -1.37
C TRP A 542 27.29 10.95 -0.64
N PHE A 543 27.91 10.88 0.54
CA PHE A 543 28.17 12.07 1.35
C PHE A 543 29.19 13.05 0.74
N TYR A 544 30.09 12.58 -0.13
CA TYR A 544 31.00 13.44 -0.92
C TYR A 544 30.25 14.53 -1.72
N ILE A 545 29.01 14.25 -2.17
CA ILE A 545 28.16 15.20 -2.89
C ILE A 545 27.85 16.44 -2.02
N HIS A 546 27.62 16.23 -0.73
CA HIS A 546 27.42 17.30 0.25
C HIS A 546 28.74 17.97 0.64
N GLU A 547 29.83 17.22 0.84
CA GLU A 547 31.14 17.79 1.23
C GLU A 547 31.74 18.66 0.12
N GLU A 548 31.67 18.24 -1.15
CA GLU A 548 32.19 18.98 -2.31
C GLU A 548 31.25 20.09 -2.80
N GLY A 549 30.04 20.20 -2.24
CA GLY A 549 29.07 21.24 -2.62
C GLY A 549 28.34 21.01 -3.96
N ILE A 550 28.29 19.76 -4.43
CA ILE A 550 27.79 19.39 -5.77
C ILE A 550 26.28 19.61 -5.90
N ALA A 551 25.51 19.18 -4.90
CA ALA A 551 24.06 19.30 -4.81
C ALA A 551 23.60 19.02 -3.36
N PRO A 552 22.36 19.36 -2.97
CA PRO A 552 21.84 19.00 -1.66
C PRO A 552 21.57 17.50 -1.55
N LEU A 553 21.66 16.98 -0.33
CA LEU A 553 21.23 15.62 0.01
C LEU A 553 19.91 15.63 0.78
N HIS A 554 19.09 14.62 0.50
CA HIS A 554 17.92 14.25 1.28
C HIS A 554 17.94 12.74 1.53
N ILE A 555 18.04 12.28 2.77
CA ILE A 555 18.00 10.85 3.08
C ILE A 555 16.53 10.41 3.00
N GLY A 556 16.15 9.87 1.83
CA GLY A 556 14.77 9.52 1.48
C GLY A 556 14.15 8.52 2.44
N GLU A 557 14.95 7.56 2.89
CA GLU A 557 14.60 6.61 3.94
C GLU A 557 15.79 6.30 4.85
N TRP A 558 15.52 6.37 6.14
CA TRP A 558 16.34 5.81 7.22
C TRP A 558 15.41 5.41 8.38
N GLY A 559 15.67 4.28 9.05
CA GLY A 559 14.75 3.82 10.08
C GLY A 559 15.12 2.50 10.77
N GLY A 560 14.22 2.04 11.64
CA GLY A 560 14.33 0.72 12.26
C GLY A 560 13.80 0.60 13.70
N PHE A 561 14.02 -0.58 14.27
CA PHE A 561 13.65 -0.88 15.65
C PHE A 561 14.60 -0.23 16.68
N MET A 562 14.04 0.23 17.80
CA MET A 562 14.77 0.81 18.95
C MET A 562 15.49 -0.26 19.80
N ARG A 563 16.31 -1.10 19.18
CA ARG A 563 17.12 -2.15 19.84
C ARG A 563 18.41 -2.41 19.09
N ASP A 564 19.44 -2.88 19.79
CA ASP A 564 20.66 -3.36 19.15
C ASP A 564 20.40 -4.62 18.30
N PRO A 565 21.15 -4.82 17.19
CA PRO A 565 22.28 -4.01 16.72
C PRO A 565 21.88 -2.73 15.94
N ASN A 566 20.58 -2.46 15.77
CA ASN A 566 20.08 -1.38 14.92
C ASN A 566 20.18 0.01 15.57
N LEU A 567 19.82 0.12 16.86
CA LEU A 567 19.85 1.37 17.62
C LEU A 567 21.23 2.06 17.58
N LYS A 568 22.32 1.28 17.61
CA LYS A 568 23.69 1.79 17.43
C LYS A 568 23.91 2.45 16.07
N TRP A 569 23.46 1.84 14.96
CA TRP A 569 23.54 2.45 13.62
C TRP A 569 22.63 3.68 13.55
N MET A 570 21.37 3.58 14.02
CA MET A 570 20.45 4.73 14.04
C MET A 570 21.06 5.92 14.79
N THR A 571 21.77 5.67 15.90
CA THR A 571 22.43 6.72 16.69
C THR A 571 23.52 7.42 15.88
N TYR A 572 24.31 6.70 15.09
CA TYR A 572 25.32 7.30 14.21
C TYR A 572 24.70 7.99 12.98
N MET A 573 23.62 7.46 12.41
CA MET A 573 22.89 8.13 11.32
C MET A 573 22.26 9.44 11.80
N ARG A 574 21.62 9.43 12.97
CA ARG A 574 21.09 10.63 13.63
C ARG A 574 22.19 11.64 13.96
N GLN A 575 23.38 11.18 14.38
CA GLN A 575 24.55 12.03 14.58
C GLN A 575 24.99 12.70 13.26
N LEU A 576 25.00 11.97 12.15
CA LEU A 576 25.36 12.50 10.83
C LEU A 576 24.36 13.59 10.38
N ILE A 577 23.07 13.26 10.43
CA ILE A 577 21.96 14.18 10.11
C ILE A 577 22.04 15.45 10.95
N SER A 578 22.22 15.33 12.27
CA SER A 578 22.35 16.46 13.21
C SER A 578 23.59 17.32 12.97
N THR A 579 24.74 16.70 12.65
CA THR A 579 26.02 17.41 12.47
C THR A 579 26.04 18.24 11.18
N HIS A 580 25.41 17.73 10.11
CA HIS A 580 25.49 18.31 8.76
C HIS A 580 24.18 18.95 8.27
N HIS A 581 23.10 18.90 9.06
CA HIS A 581 21.75 19.33 8.68
C HIS A 581 21.30 18.75 7.33
N ILE A 582 21.60 17.45 7.12
CA ILE A 582 21.15 16.72 5.93
C ILE A 582 19.63 16.58 6.03
N ASN A 583 18.93 16.88 4.95
CA ASN A 583 17.48 16.70 4.87
C ASN A 583 17.13 15.21 4.99
N HIS A 584 15.97 14.85 5.53
CA HIS A 584 15.61 13.44 5.70
C HIS A 584 14.11 13.21 5.81
N THR A 585 13.70 11.99 5.47
CA THR A 585 12.39 11.43 5.82
C THR A 585 12.59 10.10 6.56
N PHE A 586 11.98 9.98 7.74
CA PHE A 586 12.11 8.79 8.58
C PHE A 586 11.15 7.68 8.14
N TRP A 587 11.69 6.48 7.87
CA TRP A 587 10.92 5.29 7.57
C TRP A 587 10.53 4.55 8.86
N CYS A 588 9.25 4.49 9.25
CA CYS A 588 8.07 5.13 8.65
C CYS A 588 7.09 5.57 9.73
N LEU A 589 6.00 6.23 9.34
CA LEU A 589 4.85 6.44 10.22
C LEU A 589 4.17 5.09 10.55
N ASN A 590 3.97 4.29 9.50
CA ASN A 590 3.18 3.05 9.47
C ASN A 590 3.71 1.98 10.44
N ALA A 591 2.82 1.38 11.25
CA ALA A 591 3.21 0.25 12.11
C ALA A 591 3.62 -1.01 11.32
N ASN A 592 3.07 -1.23 10.12
CA ASN A 592 3.16 -2.48 9.37
C ASN A 592 4.41 -2.67 8.48
N SER A 593 5.49 -1.90 8.66
CA SER A 593 6.80 -2.26 8.08
C SER A 593 7.46 -3.37 8.91
N GLY A 594 7.71 -4.53 8.30
CA GLY A 594 8.04 -5.76 9.04
C GLY A 594 9.46 -5.84 9.63
N ASP A 595 10.40 -5.06 9.10
CA ASP A 595 11.82 -5.03 9.44
C ASP A 595 12.25 -3.75 10.20
N THR A 596 11.40 -2.73 10.22
CA THR A 596 11.63 -1.48 10.95
C THR A 596 10.58 -1.14 12.02
N GLY A 597 9.32 -1.50 11.77
CA GLY A 597 8.16 -0.93 12.45
C GLY A 597 8.04 0.60 12.27
N GLY A 598 6.92 1.18 12.70
CA GLY A 598 6.67 2.61 12.54
C GLY A 598 6.96 3.48 13.77
N LEU A 599 6.68 4.77 13.63
CA LEU A 599 6.48 5.73 14.72
C LEU A 599 5.10 5.56 15.40
N LEU A 600 4.16 4.85 14.76
CA LEU A 600 2.93 4.37 15.37
C LEU A 600 3.06 2.90 15.81
N LEU A 601 2.32 2.53 16.86
CA LEU A 601 2.12 1.15 17.30
C LEU A 601 1.04 0.45 16.45
N ASP A 602 0.87 -0.86 16.64
CA ASP A 602 -0.03 -1.74 15.87
C ASP A 602 -1.52 -1.29 15.79
N ASP A 603 -1.94 -0.38 16.68
CA ASP A 603 -3.27 0.25 16.68
C ASP A 603 -3.40 1.42 15.67
N PHE A 604 -2.31 1.81 15.00
CA PHE A 604 -2.19 2.96 14.09
C PHE A 604 -2.67 4.30 14.67
N THR A 605 -2.69 4.46 15.99
CA THR A 605 -3.16 5.69 16.66
C THR A 605 -2.29 6.11 17.86
N THR A 606 -1.70 5.15 18.57
CA THR A 606 -0.73 5.41 19.64
C THR A 606 0.68 5.56 19.06
N TRP A 607 1.39 6.62 19.43
CA TRP A 607 2.77 6.87 19.02
C TRP A 607 3.77 6.07 19.88
N ASP A 608 4.75 5.43 19.24
CA ASP A 608 5.98 4.95 19.88
C ASP A 608 6.75 6.14 20.42
N THR A 609 6.54 6.42 21.70
CA THR A 609 7.13 7.57 22.39
C THR A 609 8.64 7.43 22.55
N GLU A 610 9.21 6.23 22.52
CA GLU A 610 10.68 6.04 22.58
C GLU A 610 11.29 6.36 21.21
N LYS A 611 10.77 5.77 20.13
CA LYS A 611 11.24 6.03 18.76
C LYS A 611 10.98 7.48 18.32
N TYR A 612 9.84 8.06 18.65
CA TYR A 612 9.58 9.48 18.36
C TYR A 612 10.55 10.41 19.09
N ASN A 613 10.77 10.25 20.39
CA ASN A 613 11.74 11.10 21.11
C ASN A 613 13.16 10.93 20.56
N PHE A 614 13.51 9.74 20.06
CA PHE A 614 14.78 9.53 19.36
C PHE A 614 14.86 10.30 18.03
N VAL A 615 13.81 10.28 17.20
CA VAL A 615 13.78 11.03 15.92
C VAL A 615 13.68 12.55 16.14
N LYS A 616 13.02 13.00 17.21
CA LYS A 616 12.82 14.42 17.56
C LYS A 616 14.12 15.22 17.70
N GLU A 617 15.24 14.59 18.05
CA GLU A 617 16.55 15.25 18.09
C GLU A 617 17.05 15.74 16.72
N VAL A 618 16.43 15.32 15.60
CA VAL A 618 16.73 15.77 14.23
C VAL A 618 15.50 16.33 13.49
N LEU A 619 14.49 16.82 14.21
CA LEU A 619 13.40 17.63 13.63
C LEU A 619 13.71 19.11 13.77
N TRP A 620 13.41 19.92 12.73
CA TRP A 620 13.79 21.33 12.72
C TRP A 620 13.06 22.12 13.81
N GLN A 621 13.84 22.66 14.76
CA GLN A 621 13.34 23.36 15.93
C GLN A 621 14.10 24.67 16.17
N GLU A 622 13.36 25.75 16.45
CA GLU A 622 13.90 27.04 16.90
C GLU A 622 13.25 27.44 18.22
N ASN A 623 14.05 27.76 19.24
CA ASN A 623 13.58 28.22 20.56
C ASN A 623 12.55 27.31 21.27
N GLY A 624 12.47 26.02 20.89
CA GLY A 624 11.50 25.05 21.41
C GLY A 624 10.17 24.97 20.65
N LYS A 625 10.02 25.74 19.55
CA LYS A 625 9.00 25.58 18.52
C LYS A 625 9.54 24.69 17.40
N PHE A 626 8.67 23.95 16.71
CA PHE A 626 9.01 23.30 15.43
C PHE A 626 8.95 24.31 14.27
N VAL A 627 9.64 24.04 13.15
CA VAL A 627 9.68 24.95 11.99
C VAL A 627 9.03 24.31 10.76
N GLY A 628 7.98 24.96 10.25
CA GLY A 628 7.32 24.58 9.00
C GLY A 628 8.14 24.94 7.75
N LEU A 629 7.70 24.43 6.60
CA LEU A 629 8.20 24.83 5.27
C LEU A 629 7.23 25.77 4.54
N ASP A 630 6.16 26.19 5.23
CA ASP A 630 5.10 27.06 4.76
C ASP A 630 5.29 28.48 5.35
N HIS A 631 5.28 29.52 4.52
CA HIS A 631 5.57 30.89 4.97
C HIS A 631 4.47 31.51 5.84
N GLU A 632 3.22 31.05 5.72
CA GLU A 632 2.04 31.69 6.33
C GLU A 632 1.27 30.77 7.29
N ILE A 633 1.33 29.44 7.11
CA ILE A 633 0.70 28.44 7.99
C ILE A 633 1.72 27.83 8.97
N PRO A 634 1.56 28.02 10.29
CA PRO A 634 2.44 27.39 11.28
C PRO A 634 2.31 25.86 11.29
N LEU A 635 3.42 25.15 11.52
CA LEU A 635 3.43 23.69 11.58
C LEU A 635 2.70 23.15 12.84
N GLY A 636 1.44 22.75 12.69
CA GLY A 636 0.59 22.25 13.77
C GLY A 636 0.43 23.24 14.94
N GLU A 637 0.04 22.76 16.12
CA GLU A 637 -0.15 23.64 17.30
C GLU A 637 1.17 24.18 17.88
N ASN A 638 2.27 23.45 17.70
CA ASN A 638 3.55 23.71 18.36
C ASN A 638 4.64 24.26 17.43
N GLY A 639 4.30 24.63 16.19
CA GLY A 639 5.24 25.19 15.22
C GLY A 639 5.25 26.72 15.12
N ILE A 640 6.07 27.21 14.20
CA ILE A 640 6.08 28.54 13.60
C ILE A 640 6.08 28.39 12.07
N THR A 641 5.82 29.49 11.34
CA THR A 641 5.95 29.51 9.88
C THR A 641 7.43 29.55 9.47
N LEU A 642 7.69 29.33 8.18
CA LEU A 642 9.00 29.55 7.58
C LEU A 642 9.39 31.04 7.59
N GLU A 643 8.44 31.99 7.49
CA GLU A 643 8.74 33.42 7.56
C GLU A 643 9.26 33.83 8.95
N ASP A 644 8.61 33.39 10.03
CA ASP A 644 9.02 33.62 11.43
C ASP A 644 10.37 32.94 11.79
N ALA A 645 10.81 31.94 11.01
CA ALA A 645 12.04 31.19 11.25
C ALA A 645 13.30 31.98 10.83
N ASN A 646 14.39 31.75 11.58
CA ASN A 646 15.69 32.36 11.31
C ASN A 646 16.46 31.67 10.17
N GLY A 647 16.08 30.44 9.81
CA GLY A 647 16.84 29.60 8.87
C GLY A 647 18.00 28.85 9.54
N ILE A 648 18.52 27.83 8.86
CA ILE A 648 19.79 27.18 9.27
C ILE A 648 20.94 28.19 9.07
N LYS A 649 21.89 28.21 10.01
CA LYS A 649 22.98 29.22 10.12
C LYS A 649 24.36 28.60 9.89
#